data_AF-A0A1Y4H7S1-F1
#
_entry.id   AF-A0A1Y4H7S1-F1
#
_cell.length_a   1.000
_cell.length_b   1.000
_cell.length_c   1.000
_cell.angle_alpha   90.00
_cell.angle_beta   90.00
_cell.angle_gamma   90.00
#
_symmetry.space_group_name_H-M   'P 1'
#
loop_
_entity.id
_entity.type
_entity.pdbx_description
1 polymer ?
#
loop_
_entity_poly.entity_id
_entity_poly.type
_entity_poly.pdbx_seq_one_letter_code
_entity_poly.pdbx_strand_id
1 'polypeptide(L)'
;MKKLQELLAEAAHFRSRRSGLAQNLRSLDEKQRKAMEQLEAEHSSKLNNYESERQTAIAAIESRAKKAISDYVQMKNSLQKYVEPVRQWCSKSELVNYTPNPARVNEAELNQLIRMLQEQGIMAWIKRTFKLDGYSSRAEMALDLCKKIEDACAYCNDRISEIESGAERERSSQVTETRRKIAAENERFINERKNLELRLKEEKEQALTALSRFDTSAELQNMHSKLERMKIDAENSCGVWGEYSAPTTMPEEVLLCNAKIVLPNENGIDEKMILPMWINLYECNIIVITSNSGSSASTDCKEKQFVRKFLARMLKTVPPEYCSYSIFDSLYKGASLERLIDVMNVGTTDLNFDLFTSDESDAKVVSCAERRKYLRSRPTEIIKFIAGRNKSLFEYSKESGNFEFPFTWYIDFNFPDTPDNKLLDDIKELFVNAPAAGYSFMFVTTPNGYSKIKELASRYTQTPVLHIDVDKSVCEKDGVQIDYLGSGTPNADQIYNFMTALKKYYDEGDLINNRIDSVFATKGIELRDASKKLTIPMALDSRGRLIDLELGGEGSVHGFISGGTNSGKSTLLHTIILSACLHYHPNDLEIWLIDYKQTEFYLYKKKTPPHIKLIGVSKTPDFTFSLLDKIEVEANRRTELMNRFEAQNLEEYRKHKDEPGYVNIPRLFIVIDEFHEMSQFVSTEMEYKDKLENILREYRAQGITCLMADQTFSTGLSGLTSAAKNQIGLRIAMRNEASPQEIKDTLEVDRALYSDSMQRTIAIMSQGEFIMKVYVRNAKGELTDIKLEKFKGLFTKGDDIAPISKALRSLYKGQYQKGLLYVNTKEQVSWDDAEPMALDGIEPLRYPNIRMYLGRSATLRPCFGLDMGRQPDENLAIVGGTAYQRWELLSSIMKSCKYRNYKLLVFMAEFSDLMSDFAPDIRRMCQEIPGAELMETLEEWCAKLDTLGNLIDERKNTEDIICVFIGLEIANVELSRLPDKTGNCSGGSRSFLDTISKYATPVGGSEAVEPVQEEPNKTFNATPIIDKLFSSGARNGIRCVTEVSVYRQFSKILKIKDMCRHKVAFSMSADDCLMYLGNSNFQKNIGQNAVYGDGGKEVKKLLPYKLQ
;
A
#
# COMPACT_ATOMS: atom_id res chain seq x y z
N MET A 1 4.76 -29.86 -0.59
CA MET A 1 4.35 -31.28 -0.40
C MET A 1 4.22 -32.03 -1.72
N LYS A 2 3.41 -31.58 -2.70
CA LYS A 2 3.32 -32.24 -4.03
C LYS A 2 4.67 -32.40 -4.75
N LYS A 3 5.44 -31.31 -4.89
CA LYS A 3 6.83 -31.31 -5.42
C LYS A 3 7.73 -32.33 -4.70
N LEU A 4 7.52 -32.53 -3.40
CA LEU A 4 8.27 -33.51 -2.62
C LEU A 4 7.80 -34.96 -2.90
N GLN A 5 6.50 -35.20 -3.02
CA GLN A 5 5.98 -36.52 -3.40
C GLN A 5 6.54 -36.95 -4.76
N GLU A 6 6.63 -36.01 -5.71
CA GLU A 6 7.26 -36.25 -7.01
C GLU A 6 8.74 -36.62 -6.86
N LEU A 7 9.53 -35.87 -6.06
CA LEU A 7 10.93 -36.19 -5.77
C LEU A 7 11.11 -37.54 -5.05
N LEU A 8 10.24 -37.85 -4.08
CA LEU A 8 10.28 -39.12 -3.35
C LEU A 8 9.88 -40.30 -4.26
N ALA A 9 8.94 -40.09 -5.19
CA ALA A 9 8.56 -41.08 -6.19
C ALA A 9 9.68 -41.29 -7.23
N GLU A 10 10.33 -40.23 -7.71
CA GLU A 10 11.53 -40.29 -8.56
C GLU A 10 12.64 -41.09 -7.85
N ALA A 11 12.90 -40.82 -6.57
CA ALA A 11 13.88 -41.55 -5.77
C ALA A 11 13.49 -43.02 -5.54
N ALA A 12 12.21 -43.32 -5.28
CA ALA A 12 11.72 -44.69 -5.12
C ALA A 12 11.85 -45.49 -6.43
N HIS A 13 11.55 -44.86 -7.57
CA HIS A 13 11.74 -45.46 -8.89
C HIS A 13 13.22 -45.73 -9.18
N PHE A 14 14.11 -44.78 -8.86
CA PHE A 14 15.56 -44.97 -8.95
C PHE A 14 16.03 -46.17 -8.09
N ARG A 15 15.59 -46.26 -6.83
CA ARG A 15 15.91 -47.37 -5.92
C ARG A 15 15.47 -48.72 -6.50
N SER A 16 14.25 -48.79 -7.04
CA SER A 16 13.72 -50.02 -7.64
C SER A 16 14.58 -50.50 -8.81
N ARG A 17 14.97 -49.59 -9.72
CA ARG A 17 15.83 -49.91 -10.87
C ARG A 17 17.24 -50.32 -10.46
N ARG A 18 17.86 -49.60 -9.51
CA ARG A 18 19.18 -49.95 -8.96
C ARG A 18 19.16 -51.33 -8.29
N SER A 19 18.09 -51.63 -7.54
CA SER A 19 17.89 -52.94 -6.92
C SER A 19 17.82 -54.05 -7.97
N GLY A 20 17.09 -53.85 -9.08
CA GLY A 20 17.03 -54.80 -10.20
C GLY A 20 18.40 -55.08 -10.83
N LEU A 21 19.22 -54.03 -11.05
CA LEU A 21 20.59 -54.19 -11.57
C LEU A 21 21.51 -54.92 -10.58
N ALA A 22 21.40 -54.62 -9.28
CA ALA A 22 22.15 -55.32 -8.24
C ALA A 22 21.72 -56.79 -8.10
N GLN A 23 20.43 -57.09 -8.28
CA GLN A 23 19.92 -58.46 -8.29
C GLN A 23 20.44 -59.25 -9.50
N ASN A 24 20.53 -58.61 -10.68
CA ASN A 24 21.16 -59.22 -11.85
C ASN A 24 22.62 -59.60 -11.58
N LEU A 25 23.40 -58.73 -10.94
CA LEU A 25 24.79 -59.01 -10.56
C LEU A 25 24.89 -60.21 -9.59
N ARG A 26 24.00 -60.29 -8.59
CA ARG A 26 23.94 -61.45 -7.67
C ARG A 26 23.54 -62.74 -8.38
N SER A 27 22.62 -62.66 -9.34
CA SER A 27 22.20 -63.83 -10.13
C SER A 27 23.33 -64.37 -11.02
N LEU A 28 24.22 -63.49 -11.50
CA LEU A 28 25.42 -63.86 -12.25
C LEU A 28 26.44 -64.59 -11.39
N ASP A 29 26.63 -64.17 -10.13
CA ASP A 29 27.49 -64.89 -9.17
C ASP A 29 26.95 -66.30 -8.89
N GLU A 30 25.62 -66.44 -8.75
CA GLU A 30 25.00 -67.76 -8.57
C GLU A 30 25.09 -68.64 -9.83
N LYS A 31 24.92 -68.05 -11.02
CA LYS A 31 25.10 -68.70 -12.33
C LYS A 31 26.55 -69.19 -12.50
N GLN A 32 27.54 -68.37 -12.10
CA GLN A 32 28.96 -68.75 -12.13
C GLN A 32 29.23 -69.96 -11.25
N ARG A 33 28.72 -69.95 -10.01
CA ARG A 33 28.90 -71.08 -9.08
C ARG A 33 28.31 -72.37 -9.65
N LYS A 34 27.06 -72.34 -10.14
CA LYS A 34 26.39 -73.53 -10.69
C LYS A 34 27.09 -74.08 -11.94
N ALA A 35 27.54 -73.21 -12.84
CA ALA A 35 28.24 -73.63 -14.06
C ALA A 35 29.61 -74.26 -13.76
N MET A 36 30.34 -73.74 -12.76
CA MET A 36 31.61 -74.33 -12.29
C MET A 36 31.40 -75.68 -11.63
N GLU A 37 30.41 -75.80 -10.73
CA GLU A 37 30.06 -77.07 -10.08
C GLU A 37 29.69 -78.16 -11.11
N GLN A 38 28.94 -77.79 -12.17
CA GLN A 38 28.59 -78.71 -13.23
C GLN A 38 29.81 -79.18 -14.04
N LEU A 39 30.70 -78.27 -14.42
CA LEU A 39 31.91 -78.60 -15.19
C LEU A 39 32.87 -79.51 -14.38
N GLU A 40 33.03 -79.25 -13.08
CA GLU A 40 33.85 -80.07 -12.18
C GLU A 40 33.25 -81.47 -11.99
N ALA A 41 31.92 -81.58 -11.88
CA ALA A 41 31.23 -82.86 -11.79
C ALA A 41 31.39 -83.70 -13.07
N GLU A 42 31.26 -83.08 -14.25
CA GLU A 42 31.45 -83.74 -15.55
C GLU A 42 32.89 -84.23 -15.75
N HIS A 43 33.90 -83.44 -15.35
CA HIS A 43 35.32 -83.83 -15.40
C HIS A 43 35.63 -85.01 -14.48
N SER A 44 35.17 -84.95 -13.22
CA SER A 44 35.35 -86.03 -12.25
C SER A 44 34.70 -87.33 -12.71
N SER A 45 33.50 -87.25 -13.30
CA SER A 45 32.81 -88.42 -13.87
C SER A 45 33.61 -89.10 -14.99
N LYS A 46 34.19 -88.31 -15.90
CA LYS A 46 35.00 -88.86 -17.01
C LYS A 46 36.32 -89.48 -16.53
N LEU A 47 36.99 -88.86 -15.55
CA LEU A 47 38.22 -89.43 -14.98
C LEU A 47 37.93 -90.79 -14.32
N ASN A 48 36.84 -90.88 -13.56
CA ASN A 48 36.41 -92.14 -12.93
C ASN A 48 36.10 -93.22 -13.98
N ASN A 49 35.49 -92.85 -15.11
CA ASN A 49 35.24 -93.79 -16.22
C ASN A 49 36.56 -94.34 -16.80
N TYR A 50 37.55 -93.48 -17.08
CA TYR A 50 38.85 -93.95 -17.59
C TYR A 50 39.60 -94.85 -16.59
N GLU A 51 39.49 -94.57 -15.30
CA GLU A 51 40.06 -95.44 -14.27
C GLU A 51 39.34 -96.80 -14.17
N SER A 52 38.02 -96.80 -14.30
CA SER A 52 37.20 -98.02 -14.32
C SER A 52 37.50 -98.91 -15.54
N GLU A 53 37.63 -98.29 -16.72
CA GLU A 53 38.06 -98.97 -17.96
C GLU A 53 39.46 -99.60 -17.79
N ARG A 54 40.41 -98.86 -17.18
CA ARG A 54 41.76 -99.37 -16.89
C ARG A 54 41.71 -100.59 -15.98
N GLN A 55 40.96 -100.53 -14.87
CA GLN A 55 40.84 -101.64 -13.93
C GLN A 55 40.26 -102.90 -14.59
N THR A 56 39.23 -102.71 -15.42
CA THR A 56 38.56 -103.82 -16.12
C THR A 56 39.50 -104.46 -17.16
N ALA A 57 40.25 -103.65 -17.92
CA ALA A 57 41.22 -104.14 -18.89
C ALA A 57 42.39 -104.90 -18.22
N ILE A 58 42.94 -104.38 -17.11
CA ILE A 58 44.01 -105.05 -16.38
C ILE A 58 43.52 -106.38 -15.79
N ALA A 59 42.33 -106.42 -15.19
CA ALA A 59 41.75 -107.65 -14.66
C ALA A 59 41.56 -108.72 -15.76
N ALA A 60 41.18 -108.31 -16.98
CA ALA A 60 41.06 -109.22 -18.12
C ALA A 60 42.41 -109.80 -18.58
N ILE A 61 43.47 -108.97 -18.61
CA ILE A 61 44.84 -109.41 -18.93
C ILE A 61 45.35 -110.41 -17.89
N GLU A 62 45.19 -110.10 -16.59
CA GLU A 62 45.61 -110.96 -15.49
C GLU A 62 44.90 -112.31 -15.48
N SER A 63 43.57 -112.30 -15.70
CA SER A 63 42.78 -113.51 -15.80
C SER A 63 43.25 -114.42 -16.94
N ARG A 64 43.54 -113.83 -18.11
CA ARG A 64 44.07 -114.56 -19.28
C ARG A 64 45.44 -115.17 -19.00
N ALA A 65 46.36 -114.41 -18.42
CA ALA A 65 47.71 -114.87 -18.08
C ALA A 65 47.68 -115.98 -17.02
N LYS A 66 46.88 -115.81 -15.96
CA LYS A 66 46.73 -116.79 -14.88
C LYS A 66 46.21 -118.13 -15.39
N LYS A 67 45.26 -118.11 -16.33
CA LYS A 67 44.74 -119.33 -16.97
C LYS A 67 45.84 -120.06 -17.75
N ALA A 68 46.57 -119.36 -18.61
CA ALA A 68 47.63 -119.96 -19.43
C ALA A 68 48.81 -120.50 -18.58
N ILE A 69 49.21 -119.78 -17.53
CA ILE A 69 50.25 -120.24 -16.58
C ILE A 69 49.80 -121.52 -15.87
N SER A 70 48.53 -121.61 -15.45
CA SER A 70 47.98 -122.79 -14.76
C SER A 70 48.13 -124.06 -15.60
N ASP A 71 47.91 -123.97 -16.91
CA ASP A 71 48.02 -125.11 -17.83
C ASP A 71 49.47 -125.66 -17.85
N TYR A 72 50.46 -124.77 -17.99
CA TYR A 72 51.89 -125.15 -17.99
C TYR A 72 52.40 -125.61 -16.62
N VAL A 73 51.89 -125.05 -15.52
CA VAL A 73 52.19 -125.52 -14.15
C VAL A 73 51.66 -126.95 -13.95
N GLN A 74 50.46 -127.26 -14.44
CA GLN A 74 49.89 -128.60 -14.36
C GLN A 74 50.68 -129.61 -15.19
N MET A 75 51.12 -129.23 -16.40
CA MET A 75 51.99 -130.04 -17.25
C MET A 75 53.33 -130.33 -16.55
N LYS A 76 53.99 -129.31 -16.01
CA LYS A 76 55.23 -129.45 -15.23
C LYS A 76 55.06 -130.39 -14.04
N ASN A 77 54.04 -130.19 -13.20
CA ASN A 77 53.79 -131.02 -12.03
C ASN A 77 53.52 -132.49 -12.39
N SER A 78 52.91 -132.73 -13.55
CA SER A 78 52.65 -134.08 -14.05
C SER A 78 53.95 -134.81 -14.43
N LEU A 79 54.91 -134.08 -15.00
CA LEU A 79 56.24 -134.60 -15.34
C LEU A 79 57.13 -134.80 -14.12
N GLN A 80 57.12 -133.84 -13.20
CA GLN A 80 58.03 -133.80 -12.06
C GLN A 80 57.85 -134.99 -11.10
N LYS A 81 56.64 -135.57 -11.05
CA LYS A 81 56.34 -136.81 -10.30
C LYS A 81 57.20 -138.01 -10.72
N TYR A 82 57.69 -138.03 -11.95
CA TYR A 82 58.44 -139.15 -12.51
C TYR A 82 59.96 -138.94 -12.51
N VAL A 83 60.45 -137.72 -12.23
CA VAL A 83 61.89 -137.42 -12.20
C VAL A 83 62.62 -138.26 -11.16
N GLU A 84 62.15 -138.23 -9.92
CA GLU A 84 62.87 -138.88 -8.80
C GLU A 84 62.84 -140.42 -8.84
N PRO A 85 61.71 -141.07 -9.19
CA PRO A 85 61.70 -142.51 -9.45
C PRO A 85 62.66 -142.95 -10.56
N VAL A 86 62.79 -142.16 -11.65
CA VAL A 86 63.69 -142.47 -12.76
C VAL A 86 65.15 -142.25 -12.36
N ARG A 87 65.45 -141.22 -11.55
CA ARG A 87 66.81 -140.94 -11.03
C ARG A 87 67.38 -142.07 -10.17
N GLN A 88 66.54 -142.86 -9.48
CA GLN A 88 66.98 -144.00 -8.66
C GLN A 88 67.63 -145.13 -9.48
N TRP A 89 67.40 -145.19 -10.79
CA TRP A 89 67.96 -146.22 -11.68
C TRP A 89 69.21 -145.76 -12.44
N CYS A 90 69.66 -144.53 -12.20
CA CYS A 90 70.86 -143.97 -12.79
C CYS A 90 72.07 -144.10 -11.85
N SER A 91 73.28 -144.23 -12.40
CA SER A 91 74.50 -144.19 -11.58
C SER A 91 74.75 -142.76 -11.06
N LYS A 92 75.09 -142.60 -9.76
CA LYS A 92 75.28 -141.28 -9.13
C LYS A 92 76.36 -140.42 -9.82
N SER A 93 77.32 -141.03 -10.52
CA SER A 93 78.41 -140.32 -11.21
C SER A 93 78.00 -139.66 -12.53
N GLU A 94 76.90 -140.08 -13.18
CA GLU A 94 76.52 -139.63 -14.52
C GLU A 94 75.45 -138.51 -14.54
N LEU A 95 74.74 -138.31 -13.44
CA LEU A 95 73.68 -137.28 -13.30
C LEU A 95 74.22 -135.88 -12.91
N VAL A 96 75.42 -135.78 -12.35
CA VAL A 96 75.92 -134.52 -11.75
C VAL A 96 76.23 -133.42 -12.79
N ASN A 97 76.47 -133.80 -14.05
CA ASN A 97 76.89 -132.86 -15.10
C ASN A 97 75.80 -132.57 -16.16
N TYR A 98 74.53 -132.88 -15.88
CA TYR A 98 73.45 -132.54 -16.82
C TYR A 98 72.78 -131.21 -16.47
N THR A 99 72.65 -130.33 -17.47
CA THR A 99 71.94 -129.06 -17.35
C THR A 99 70.71 -129.11 -18.26
N PRO A 100 69.49 -128.96 -17.71
CA PRO A 100 68.27 -128.98 -18.52
C PRO A 100 68.25 -127.83 -19.53
N ASN A 101 67.87 -128.10 -20.78
CA ASN A 101 67.77 -127.11 -21.85
C ASN A 101 66.35 -127.09 -22.46
N PRO A 102 65.57 -126.01 -22.26
CA PRO A 102 64.20 -125.91 -22.77
C PRO A 102 64.11 -125.97 -24.30
N ALA A 103 65.14 -125.56 -25.03
CA ALA A 103 65.13 -125.54 -26.50
C ALA A 103 65.15 -126.94 -27.15
N ARG A 104 65.35 -128.00 -26.36
CA ARG A 104 65.40 -129.39 -26.83
C ARG A 104 64.03 -130.09 -26.83
N VAL A 105 63.00 -129.45 -26.30
CA VAL A 105 61.64 -129.99 -26.22
C VAL A 105 60.67 -129.00 -26.84
N ASN A 106 59.75 -129.48 -27.66
CA ASN A 106 58.61 -128.68 -28.15
C ASN A 106 57.29 -129.12 -27.50
N GLU A 107 56.22 -128.35 -27.73
CA GLU A 107 54.91 -128.60 -27.10
C GLU A 107 54.29 -129.95 -27.51
N ALA A 108 54.53 -130.41 -28.75
CA ALA A 108 54.07 -131.72 -29.21
C ALA A 108 54.83 -132.85 -28.50
N GLU A 109 56.14 -132.72 -28.36
CA GLU A 109 57.01 -133.64 -27.62
C GLU A 109 56.69 -133.65 -26.12
N LEU A 110 56.42 -132.49 -25.52
CA LEU A 110 55.99 -132.35 -24.12
C LEU A 110 54.69 -133.12 -23.86
N ASN A 111 53.67 -132.87 -24.68
CA ASN A 111 52.37 -133.55 -24.57
C ASN A 111 52.49 -135.05 -24.83
N GLN A 112 53.31 -135.44 -25.79
CA GLN A 112 53.60 -136.85 -26.06
C GLN A 112 54.30 -137.51 -24.85
N LEU A 113 55.28 -136.84 -24.24
CA LEU A 113 56.00 -137.33 -23.06
C LEU A 113 55.05 -137.52 -21.86
N ILE A 114 54.19 -136.54 -21.60
CA ILE A 114 53.19 -136.61 -20.52
C ILE A 114 52.21 -137.76 -20.75
N ARG A 115 51.66 -137.86 -21.96
CA ARG A 115 50.69 -138.92 -22.32
C ARG A 115 51.33 -140.31 -22.21
N MET A 116 52.57 -140.45 -22.68
CA MET A 116 53.33 -141.69 -22.57
C MET A 116 53.58 -142.10 -21.11
N LEU A 117 53.93 -141.15 -20.22
CA LEU A 117 54.19 -141.43 -18.80
C LEU A 117 52.91 -141.79 -18.01
N GLN A 118 51.76 -141.22 -18.38
CA GLN A 118 50.49 -141.45 -17.69
C GLN A 118 49.78 -142.75 -18.09
N GLU A 119 49.82 -143.15 -19.37
CA GLU A 119 49.01 -144.28 -19.86
C GLU A 119 49.61 -145.66 -19.58
N GLN A 120 50.94 -145.82 -19.54
CA GLN A 120 51.55 -147.17 -19.58
C GLN A 120 52.44 -147.54 -18.39
N GLY A 121 52.85 -146.60 -17.53
CA GLY A 121 53.67 -146.87 -16.35
C GLY A 121 55.13 -147.25 -16.69
N ILE A 122 56.07 -146.65 -15.97
CA ILE A 122 57.51 -146.72 -16.28
C ILE A 122 58.02 -148.19 -16.40
N MET A 123 57.57 -149.09 -15.52
CA MET A 123 58.01 -150.49 -15.51
C MET A 123 57.48 -151.33 -16.69
N ALA A 124 56.32 -151.00 -17.26
CA ALA A 124 55.78 -151.74 -18.40
C ALA A 124 56.45 -151.33 -19.72
N TRP A 125 56.79 -150.04 -19.85
CA TRP A 125 57.55 -149.51 -20.99
C TRP A 125 58.96 -150.12 -21.01
N ILE A 126 59.66 -150.12 -19.87
CA ILE A 126 60.97 -150.76 -19.75
C ILE A 126 60.90 -152.26 -20.11
N LYS A 127 59.84 -152.99 -19.72
CA LYS A 127 59.70 -154.44 -20.01
C LYS A 127 59.42 -154.78 -21.48
N ARG A 128 58.76 -153.91 -22.26
CA ARG A 128 58.45 -154.16 -23.68
C ARG A 128 59.54 -153.73 -24.64
N THR A 129 60.37 -152.76 -24.26
CA THR A 129 61.46 -152.24 -25.10
C THR A 129 62.77 -153.04 -24.96
N PHE A 130 62.75 -154.24 -24.34
CA PHE A 130 63.89 -155.17 -24.32
C PHE A 130 64.02 -155.97 -25.64
N LYS A 131 64.56 -155.28 -26.65
CA LYS A 131 65.75 -155.76 -27.39
C LYS A 131 66.76 -154.63 -27.26
N LEU A 132 68.01 -154.92 -26.87
CA LEU A 132 69.09 -153.93 -26.67
C LEU A 132 69.51 -153.30 -28.01
N ASP A 133 68.62 -152.55 -28.65
CA ASP A 133 68.91 -151.77 -29.86
C ASP A 133 69.30 -150.35 -29.43
N GLY A 134 70.62 -150.12 -29.34
CA GLY A 134 71.21 -148.77 -29.27
C GLY A 134 71.56 -148.22 -27.89
N TYR A 135 71.20 -148.90 -26.78
CA TYR A 135 71.63 -148.51 -25.43
C TYR A 135 72.47 -149.63 -24.80
N SER A 136 73.61 -149.26 -24.22
CA SER A 136 74.59 -150.21 -23.68
C SER A 136 74.19 -150.77 -22.30
N SER A 137 73.29 -150.08 -21.57
CA SER A 137 72.77 -150.54 -20.27
C SER A 137 71.40 -149.95 -19.91
N ARG A 138 70.73 -150.57 -18.93
CA ARG A 138 69.50 -150.01 -18.31
C ARG A 138 69.71 -148.63 -17.71
N ALA A 139 70.92 -148.32 -17.25
CA ALA A 139 71.26 -147.03 -16.65
C ALA A 139 71.34 -145.92 -17.71
N GLU A 140 71.84 -146.21 -18.91
CA GLU A 140 71.96 -145.22 -20.00
C GLU A 140 70.59 -144.78 -20.54
N MET A 141 69.63 -145.70 -20.61
CA MET A 141 68.25 -145.40 -21.01
C MET A 141 67.50 -144.58 -19.95
N ALA A 142 67.67 -144.93 -18.66
CA ALA A 142 67.10 -144.15 -17.56
C ALA A 142 67.65 -142.71 -17.54
N LEU A 143 68.93 -142.55 -17.90
CA LEU A 143 69.57 -141.25 -18.04
C LEU A 143 68.95 -140.43 -19.19
N ASP A 144 68.74 -140.99 -20.37
CA ASP A 144 68.09 -140.27 -21.50
C ASP A 144 66.65 -139.83 -21.18
N LEU A 145 65.88 -140.70 -20.51
CA LEU A 145 64.52 -140.38 -20.08
C LEU A 145 64.51 -139.27 -19.03
N CYS A 146 65.41 -139.32 -18.05
CA CYS A 146 65.53 -138.28 -17.02
C CYS A 146 65.89 -136.92 -17.65
N LYS A 147 66.83 -136.90 -18.60
CA LYS A 147 67.21 -135.71 -19.36
C LYS A 147 66.03 -135.09 -20.12
N LYS A 148 65.23 -135.90 -20.82
CA LYS A 148 64.02 -135.44 -21.52
C LYS A 148 62.96 -134.88 -20.58
N ILE A 149 62.73 -135.51 -19.42
CA ILE A 149 61.77 -135.00 -18.43
C ILE A 149 62.26 -133.68 -17.82
N GLU A 150 63.55 -133.55 -17.55
CA GLU A 150 64.13 -132.31 -17.03
C GLU A 150 64.11 -131.17 -18.05
N ASP A 151 64.43 -131.44 -19.33
CA ASP A 151 64.29 -130.46 -20.42
C ASP A 151 62.84 -130.02 -20.61
N ALA A 152 61.90 -130.95 -20.52
CA ALA A 152 60.47 -130.66 -20.59
C ALA A 152 59.99 -129.80 -19.40
N CYS A 153 60.49 -130.06 -18.19
CA CYS A 153 60.23 -129.20 -17.03
C CYS A 153 60.82 -127.79 -17.21
N ALA A 154 62.01 -127.68 -17.82
CA ALA A 154 62.62 -126.39 -18.14
C ALA A 154 61.81 -125.61 -19.19
N TYR A 155 61.30 -126.30 -20.23
CA TYR A 155 60.43 -125.69 -21.25
C TYR A 155 59.16 -125.11 -20.64
N CYS A 156 58.50 -125.82 -19.71
CA CYS A 156 57.34 -125.27 -19.00
C CYS A 156 57.68 -124.01 -18.20
N ASN A 157 58.84 -123.95 -17.54
CA ASN A 157 59.25 -122.75 -16.79
C ASN A 157 59.52 -121.56 -17.72
N ASP A 158 60.15 -121.80 -18.87
CA ASP A 158 60.44 -120.76 -19.86
C ASP A 158 59.15 -120.16 -20.43
N ARG A 159 58.19 -121.02 -20.80
CA ARG A 159 56.85 -120.57 -21.26
C ARG A 159 56.07 -119.80 -20.20
N ILE A 160 56.14 -120.20 -18.93
CA ILE A 160 55.53 -119.44 -17.83
C ILE A 160 56.15 -118.04 -17.76
N SER A 161 57.48 -117.94 -17.81
CA SER A 161 58.19 -116.65 -17.76
C SER A 161 57.88 -115.76 -18.96
N GLU A 162 57.75 -116.33 -20.17
CA GLU A 162 57.32 -115.60 -21.36
C GLU A 162 55.91 -115.02 -21.24
N ILE A 163 54.96 -115.80 -20.70
CA ILE A 163 53.56 -115.37 -20.49
C ILE A 163 53.51 -114.27 -19.43
N GLU A 164 54.23 -114.40 -18.32
CA GLU A 164 54.34 -113.38 -17.28
C GLU A 164 54.92 -112.07 -17.85
N SER A 165 56.00 -112.16 -18.61
CA SER A 165 56.65 -111.01 -19.26
C SER A 165 55.78 -110.38 -20.36
N GLY A 166 54.92 -111.16 -21.02
CA GLY A 166 53.94 -110.68 -21.99
C GLY A 166 52.80 -109.89 -21.31
N ALA A 167 52.23 -110.46 -20.24
CA ALA A 167 51.16 -109.84 -19.47
C ALA A 167 51.61 -108.53 -18.80
N GLU A 168 52.84 -108.47 -18.28
CA GLU A 168 53.40 -107.26 -17.67
C GLU A 168 53.60 -106.13 -18.70
N ARG A 169 54.01 -106.47 -19.93
CA ARG A 169 54.10 -105.51 -21.04
C ARG A 169 52.72 -104.98 -21.45
N GLU A 170 51.71 -105.85 -21.58
CA GLU A 170 50.33 -105.43 -21.88
C GLU A 170 49.75 -104.54 -20.76
N ARG A 171 49.95 -104.92 -19.50
CA ARG A 171 49.55 -104.11 -18.33
C ARG A 171 50.20 -102.73 -18.36
N SER A 172 51.51 -102.67 -18.59
CA SER A 172 52.26 -101.41 -18.69
C SER A 172 51.78 -100.54 -19.86
N SER A 173 51.45 -101.15 -21.00
CA SER A 173 50.86 -100.45 -22.15
C SER A 173 49.50 -99.84 -21.79
N GLN A 174 48.62 -100.61 -21.14
CA GLN A 174 47.29 -100.14 -20.72
C GLN A 174 47.37 -98.97 -19.73
N VAL A 175 48.27 -99.05 -18.74
CA VAL A 175 48.52 -97.95 -17.79
C VAL A 175 48.99 -96.69 -18.51
N THR A 176 49.87 -96.84 -19.51
CA THR A 176 50.40 -95.72 -20.29
C THR A 176 49.33 -95.08 -21.17
N GLU A 177 48.46 -95.89 -21.80
CA GLU A 177 47.33 -95.40 -22.61
C GLU A 177 46.31 -94.64 -21.74
N THR A 178 45.91 -95.18 -20.59
CA THR A 178 45.01 -94.47 -19.66
C THR A 178 45.63 -93.17 -19.17
N ARG A 179 46.94 -93.15 -18.84
CA ARG A 179 47.63 -91.90 -18.47
C ARG A 179 47.57 -90.84 -19.56
N ARG A 180 47.70 -91.23 -20.85
CA ARG A 180 47.54 -90.30 -21.97
C ARG A 180 46.11 -89.77 -22.09
N LYS A 181 45.09 -90.62 -21.94
CA LYS A 181 43.67 -90.21 -21.96
C LYS A 181 43.34 -89.24 -20.83
N ILE A 182 43.80 -89.52 -19.61
CA ILE A 182 43.64 -88.63 -18.45
C ILE A 182 44.36 -87.29 -18.67
N ALA A 183 45.59 -87.31 -19.19
CA ALA A 183 46.33 -86.07 -19.48
C ALA A 183 45.61 -85.19 -20.52
N ALA A 184 45.10 -85.79 -21.59
CA ALA A 184 44.34 -85.07 -22.62
C ALA A 184 43.02 -84.48 -22.09
N GLU A 185 42.28 -85.22 -21.26
CA GLU A 185 41.04 -84.70 -20.65
C GLU A 185 41.33 -83.60 -19.61
N ASN A 186 42.44 -83.69 -18.87
CA ASN A 186 42.87 -82.63 -17.96
C ASN A 186 43.22 -81.34 -18.72
N GLU A 187 43.95 -81.42 -19.83
CA GLU A 187 44.22 -80.25 -20.68
C GLU A 187 42.92 -79.65 -21.24
N ARG A 188 41.99 -80.50 -21.68
CA ARG A 188 40.67 -80.06 -22.15
C ARG A 188 39.89 -79.33 -21.07
N PHE A 189 39.81 -79.90 -19.86
CA PHE A 189 39.13 -79.29 -18.71
C PHE A 189 39.75 -77.94 -18.33
N ILE A 190 41.08 -77.84 -18.31
CA ILE A 190 41.79 -76.58 -18.03
C ILE A 190 41.38 -75.51 -19.07
N ASN A 191 41.32 -75.87 -20.35
CA ASN A 191 40.92 -74.94 -21.41
C ASN A 191 39.43 -74.55 -21.33
N GLU A 192 38.53 -75.51 -21.12
CA GLU A 192 37.09 -75.25 -20.97
C GLU A 192 36.81 -74.39 -19.73
N ARG A 193 37.44 -74.69 -18.60
CA ARG A 193 37.37 -73.89 -17.37
C ARG A 193 37.86 -72.46 -17.59
N LYS A 194 39.02 -72.28 -18.22
CA LYS A 194 39.59 -70.96 -18.51
C LYS A 194 38.68 -70.13 -19.41
N ASN A 195 38.07 -70.75 -20.43
CA ASN A 195 37.13 -70.08 -21.34
C ASN A 195 35.82 -69.69 -20.61
N LEU A 196 35.31 -70.55 -19.73
CA LEU A 196 34.13 -70.28 -18.92
C LEU A 196 34.38 -69.13 -17.93
N GLU A 197 35.52 -69.15 -17.23
CA GLU A 197 35.95 -68.08 -16.32
C GLU A 197 36.09 -66.74 -17.06
N LEU A 198 36.68 -66.72 -18.26
CA LEU A 198 36.82 -65.51 -19.07
C LEU A 198 35.45 -64.92 -19.48
N ARG A 199 34.55 -65.78 -20.00
CA ARG A 199 33.22 -65.34 -20.48
C ARG A 199 32.35 -64.80 -19.35
N LEU A 200 32.38 -65.45 -18.19
CA LEU A 200 31.66 -64.98 -17.00
C LEU A 200 32.28 -63.71 -16.40
N LYS A 201 33.61 -63.56 -16.49
CA LYS A 201 34.30 -62.32 -16.11
C LYS A 201 33.86 -61.15 -16.99
N GLU A 202 33.77 -61.35 -18.31
CA GLU A 202 33.27 -60.32 -19.24
C GLU A 202 31.79 -59.97 -18.96
N GLU A 203 30.90 -60.95 -18.76
CA GLU A 203 29.50 -60.70 -18.39
C GLU A 203 29.39 -59.91 -17.06
N LYS A 204 30.23 -60.26 -16.08
CA LYS A 204 30.27 -59.57 -14.78
C LYS A 204 30.83 -58.15 -14.89
N GLU A 205 31.89 -57.93 -15.67
CA GLU A 205 32.43 -56.59 -15.93
C GLU A 205 31.42 -55.70 -16.67
N GLN A 206 30.67 -56.25 -17.62
CA GLN A 206 29.59 -55.53 -18.31
C GLN A 206 28.45 -55.15 -17.34
N ALA A 207 28.02 -56.08 -16.48
CA ALA A 207 27.00 -55.80 -15.47
C ALA A 207 27.46 -54.76 -14.43
N LEU A 208 28.72 -54.83 -14.00
CA LEU A 208 29.32 -53.86 -13.08
C LEU A 208 29.43 -52.47 -13.71
N THR A 209 29.82 -52.41 -15.00
CA THR A 209 29.87 -51.16 -15.78
C THR A 209 28.49 -50.56 -15.96
N ALA A 210 27.46 -51.39 -16.22
CA ALA A 210 26.08 -50.93 -16.33
C ALA A 210 25.56 -50.35 -15.00
N LEU A 211 25.87 -50.99 -13.87
CA LEU A 211 25.52 -50.48 -12.53
C LEU A 211 26.24 -49.15 -12.23
N SER A 212 27.55 -49.06 -12.51
CA SER A 212 28.33 -47.83 -12.33
C SER A 212 27.86 -46.67 -13.21
N ARG A 213 27.48 -46.93 -14.47
CA ARG A 213 26.86 -45.93 -15.36
C ARG A 213 25.47 -45.50 -14.89
N PHE A 214 24.70 -46.40 -14.29
CA PHE A 214 23.40 -46.07 -13.72
C PHE A 214 23.53 -45.18 -12.47
N ASP A 215 24.50 -45.49 -11.62
CA ASP A 215 24.81 -44.70 -10.43
C ASP A 215 25.34 -43.29 -10.76
N THR A 216 25.85 -43.08 -11.97
CA THR A 216 26.30 -41.77 -12.49
C THR A 216 25.33 -41.17 -13.51
N SER A 217 24.08 -41.65 -13.55
CA SER A 217 23.12 -41.28 -14.59
C SER A 217 22.63 -39.83 -14.50
N ALA A 218 22.21 -39.29 -15.65
CA ALA A 218 21.58 -37.98 -15.76
C ALA A 218 20.31 -37.84 -14.91
N GLU A 219 19.62 -38.94 -14.60
CA GLU A 219 18.45 -38.96 -13.71
C GLU A 219 18.82 -38.49 -12.29
N LEU A 220 19.92 -39.02 -11.73
CA LEU A 220 20.42 -38.65 -10.42
C LEU A 220 20.95 -37.21 -10.40
N GLN A 221 21.74 -36.82 -11.40
CA GLN A 221 22.25 -35.45 -11.53
C GLN A 221 21.13 -34.42 -11.65
N ASN A 222 20.04 -34.75 -12.35
CA ASN A 222 18.88 -33.86 -12.47
C ASN A 222 18.14 -33.70 -11.12
N MET A 223 17.97 -34.78 -10.35
CA MET A 223 17.40 -34.70 -8.98
C MET A 223 18.24 -33.80 -8.07
N HIS A 224 19.56 -33.95 -8.07
CA HIS A 224 20.48 -33.10 -7.31
C HIS A 224 20.47 -31.64 -7.78
N SER A 225 20.46 -31.41 -9.10
CA SER A 225 20.37 -30.07 -9.67
C SER A 225 19.06 -29.36 -9.30
N LYS A 226 17.93 -30.08 -9.28
CA LYS A 226 16.65 -29.55 -8.79
C LYS A 226 16.74 -29.16 -7.31
N LEU A 227 17.33 -30.02 -6.47
CA LEU A 227 17.48 -29.77 -5.04
C LEU A 227 18.37 -28.55 -4.76
N GLU A 228 19.51 -28.44 -5.45
CA GLU A 228 20.43 -27.30 -5.30
C GLU A 228 19.79 -25.99 -5.76
N ARG A 229 19.04 -25.98 -6.87
CA ARG A 229 18.26 -24.79 -7.27
C ARG A 229 17.28 -24.38 -6.19
N MET A 230 16.52 -25.33 -5.63
CA MET A 230 15.57 -25.04 -4.56
C MET A 230 16.26 -24.46 -3.31
N LYS A 231 17.47 -24.93 -2.95
CA LYS A 231 18.26 -24.38 -1.85
C LYS A 231 18.74 -22.95 -2.13
N ILE A 232 19.29 -22.71 -3.32
CA ILE A 232 19.74 -21.37 -3.75
C ILE A 232 18.56 -20.39 -3.74
N ASP A 233 17.40 -20.80 -4.26
CA ASP A 233 16.19 -19.98 -4.23
C ASP A 233 15.75 -19.66 -2.78
N ALA A 234 15.87 -20.64 -1.87
CA ALA A 234 15.55 -20.44 -0.45
C ALA A 234 16.51 -19.45 0.23
N GLU A 235 17.81 -19.58 -0.02
CA GLU A 235 18.84 -18.67 0.52
C GLU A 235 18.66 -17.24 -0.01
N ASN A 236 18.36 -17.10 -1.31
CA ASN A 236 18.15 -15.80 -1.93
C ASN A 236 16.84 -15.13 -1.51
N SER A 237 15.77 -15.91 -1.26
CA SER A 237 14.42 -15.37 -1.03
C SER A 237 14.31 -14.39 0.13
N CYS A 238 15.06 -14.63 1.22
CA CYS A 238 15.05 -13.77 2.39
C CYS A 238 16.20 -12.77 2.43
N GLY A 239 17.19 -12.83 1.52
CA GLY A 239 18.37 -11.95 1.55
C GLY A 239 19.13 -11.91 2.89
N VAL A 240 20.02 -10.92 3.07
CA VAL A 240 20.85 -10.78 4.28
C VAL A 240 20.03 -10.27 5.47
N TRP A 241 20.04 -10.96 6.61
CA TRP A 241 19.37 -10.54 7.84
C TRP A 241 20.12 -9.38 8.52
N GLY A 242 19.38 -8.38 8.99
CA GLY A 242 19.93 -7.15 9.59
C GLY A 242 19.80 -5.90 8.70
N GLU A 243 19.46 -6.09 7.43
CA GLU A 243 19.05 -5.02 6.52
C GLU A 243 17.57 -5.16 6.17
N TYR A 244 16.90 -4.04 5.90
CA TYR A 244 15.52 -4.01 5.44
C TYR A 244 15.40 -3.15 4.19
N SER A 245 14.71 -3.70 3.19
CA SER A 245 14.19 -2.96 2.05
C SER A 245 12.78 -3.47 1.81
N ALA A 246 11.85 -2.55 1.54
CA ALA A 246 10.45 -2.91 1.33
C ALA A 246 10.32 -3.75 0.04
N PRO A 247 9.73 -4.95 0.10
CA PRO A 247 9.44 -5.74 -1.09
C PRO A 247 8.47 -4.98 -1.99
N THR A 248 8.76 -4.95 -3.30
CA THR A 248 7.93 -4.25 -4.28
C THR A 248 6.95 -5.17 -5.01
N THR A 249 7.19 -6.48 -4.97
CA THR A 249 6.42 -7.50 -5.70
C THR A 249 5.92 -8.58 -4.75
N MET A 250 4.66 -8.99 -4.91
CA MET A 250 4.08 -10.11 -4.17
C MET A 250 4.75 -11.43 -4.59
N PRO A 251 5.41 -12.17 -3.68
CA PRO A 251 5.94 -13.50 -4.00
C PRO A 251 4.80 -14.52 -4.14
N GLU A 252 4.95 -15.51 -5.02
CA GLU A 252 4.00 -16.64 -5.10
C GLU A 252 4.13 -17.56 -3.89
N GLU A 253 5.36 -17.84 -3.47
CA GLU A 253 5.69 -18.77 -2.40
C GLU A 253 6.57 -18.10 -1.34
N VAL A 254 6.33 -18.40 -0.06
CA VAL A 254 7.20 -17.98 1.07
C VAL A 254 7.77 -19.19 1.79
N LEU A 255 9.05 -19.11 2.15
CA LEU A 255 9.75 -20.17 2.86
C LEU A 255 9.16 -20.37 4.27
N LEU A 256 8.65 -21.58 4.54
CA LEU A 256 8.10 -21.96 5.84
C LEU A 256 9.17 -22.49 6.78
N CYS A 257 9.82 -23.59 6.39
CA CYS A 257 10.84 -24.28 7.17
C CYS A 257 11.70 -25.15 6.26
N ASN A 258 12.74 -25.78 6.80
CA ASN A 258 13.49 -26.80 6.09
C ASN A 258 12.98 -28.18 6.50
N ALA A 259 13.11 -29.16 5.62
CA ALA A 259 12.77 -30.55 5.83
C ALA A 259 13.99 -31.43 5.60
N LYS A 260 14.02 -32.56 6.30
CA LYS A 260 15.04 -33.58 6.14
C LYS A 260 14.47 -34.72 5.31
N ILE A 261 15.11 -35.00 4.20
CA ILE A 261 14.71 -36.07 3.29
C ILE A 261 15.89 -37.03 3.08
N VAL A 262 15.58 -38.27 2.68
CA VAL A 262 16.60 -39.26 2.35
C VAL A 262 16.59 -39.49 0.85
N LEU A 263 17.65 -39.05 0.18
CA LEU A 263 17.84 -39.19 -1.25
C LEU A 263 19.19 -39.86 -1.55
N PRO A 264 19.32 -40.58 -2.67
CA PRO A 264 20.61 -41.08 -3.11
C PRO A 264 21.56 -39.90 -3.42
N ASN A 265 22.77 -39.90 -2.87
CA ASN A 265 23.83 -38.94 -3.19
C ASN A 265 24.41 -39.18 -4.59
N GLU A 266 25.43 -38.42 -5.02
CA GLU A 266 26.04 -38.54 -6.35
C GLU A 266 26.60 -39.94 -6.67
N ASN A 267 26.81 -40.78 -5.64
CA ASN A 267 27.26 -42.17 -5.77
C ASN A 267 26.09 -43.19 -5.63
N GLY A 268 24.85 -42.69 -5.62
CA GLY A 268 23.62 -43.44 -5.43
C GLY A 268 23.44 -44.06 -4.03
N ILE A 269 24.17 -43.58 -3.02
CA ILE A 269 24.06 -44.02 -1.63
C ILE A 269 23.04 -43.11 -0.92
N ASP A 270 22.07 -43.70 -0.20
CA ASP A 270 21.09 -42.91 0.55
C ASP A 270 21.76 -42.00 1.60
N GLU A 271 21.55 -40.69 1.45
CA GLU A 271 22.10 -39.65 2.31
C GLU A 271 20.98 -38.71 2.77
N LYS A 272 21.14 -38.17 3.98
CA LYS A 272 20.19 -37.21 4.58
C LYS A 272 20.45 -35.83 4.00
N MET A 273 19.49 -35.30 3.25
CA MET A 273 19.56 -34.00 2.60
C MET A 273 18.55 -33.02 3.18
N ILE A 274 18.82 -31.72 3.01
CA ILE A 274 17.96 -30.62 3.45
C ILE A 274 17.16 -30.13 2.24
N LEU A 275 15.85 -30.04 2.40
CA LEU A 275 14.91 -29.52 1.40
C LEU A 275 14.14 -28.33 1.98
N PRO A 276 14.14 -27.16 1.33
CA PRO A 276 13.31 -26.04 1.77
C PRO A 276 11.82 -26.30 1.47
N MET A 277 10.97 -26.06 2.46
CA MET A 277 9.51 -26.15 2.36
C MET A 277 8.91 -24.76 2.21
N TRP A 278 8.04 -24.63 1.21
CA TRP A 278 7.39 -23.37 0.83
C TRP A 278 5.88 -23.44 1.03
N ILE A 279 5.27 -22.28 1.28
CA ILE A 279 3.82 -22.06 1.31
C ILE A 279 3.44 -21.17 0.14
N ASN A 280 2.42 -21.57 -0.63
CA ASN A 280 1.81 -20.74 -1.65
C ASN A 280 0.89 -19.69 -1.01
N LEU A 281 1.11 -18.40 -1.30
CA LEU A 281 0.33 -17.30 -0.75
C LEU A 281 -1.00 -17.06 -1.48
N TYR A 282 -1.18 -17.61 -2.68
CA TYR A 282 -2.43 -17.55 -3.46
C TYR A 282 -3.35 -18.75 -3.19
N GLU A 283 -3.22 -19.37 -2.02
CA GLU A 283 -4.07 -20.47 -1.58
C GLU A 283 -4.43 -20.27 -0.09
N CYS A 284 -5.59 -20.78 0.31
CA CYS A 284 -5.92 -20.87 1.73
C CYS A 284 -5.03 -21.91 2.39
N ASN A 285 -4.25 -21.49 3.39
CA ASN A 285 -3.40 -22.38 4.18
C ASN A 285 -3.97 -22.56 5.58
N ILE A 286 -4.02 -23.80 6.08
CA ILE A 286 -4.36 -24.09 7.48
C ILE A 286 -3.18 -24.82 8.10
N ILE A 287 -2.50 -24.16 9.02
CA ILE A 287 -1.32 -24.66 9.72
C ILE A 287 -1.66 -24.84 11.19
N VAL A 288 -1.41 -26.03 11.73
CA VAL A 288 -1.59 -26.31 13.15
C VAL A 288 -0.28 -26.77 13.74
N ILE A 289 0.21 -26.05 14.74
CA ILE A 289 1.46 -26.29 15.43
C ILE A 289 1.13 -26.85 16.81
N THR A 290 1.62 -28.05 17.12
CA THR A 290 1.34 -28.74 18.38
C THR A 290 2.58 -28.95 19.23
N SER A 291 2.47 -28.69 20.54
CA SER A 291 3.46 -29.08 21.56
C SER A 291 2.79 -29.83 22.72
N ASN A 292 3.55 -30.69 23.39
CA ASN A 292 3.16 -31.42 24.61
C ASN A 292 3.30 -30.54 25.85
N SER A 293 4.03 -29.41 25.76
CA SER A 293 4.19 -28.44 26.85
C SER A 293 2.93 -27.61 27.12
N GLY A 294 1.90 -27.73 26.27
CA GLY A 294 0.60 -27.09 26.47
C GLY A 294 0.62 -25.56 26.35
N SER A 295 -0.56 -24.95 26.43
CA SER A 295 -0.76 -23.50 26.45
C SER A 295 -0.32 -22.81 27.75
N SER A 296 0.49 -23.47 28.58
CA SER A 296 0.94 -23.01 29.91
C SER A 296 2.45 -22.75 29.99
N ALA A 297 3.20 -23.00 28.91
CA ALA A 297 4.65 -22.85 28.86
C ALA A 297 5.14 -21.38 28.81
N SER A 298 6.45 -21.19 29.01
CA SER A 298 7.12 -19.88 28.94
C SER A 298 6.89 -19.17 27.58
N THR A 299 7.26 -17.90 27.50
CA THR A 299 7.22 -17.16 26.23
C THR A 299 8.21 -17.72 25.21
N ASP A 300 9.26 -18.44 25.62
CA ASP A 300 10.32 -18.94 24.74
C ASP A 300 10.21 -20.47 24.50
N CYS A 301 9.13 -20.90 23.87
CA CYS A 301 8.90 -22.29 23.47
C CYS A 301 8.98 -22.49 21.95
N LYS A 302 9.27 -23.73 21.51
CA LYS A 302 9.59 -24.06 20.11
C LYS A 302 8.45 -23.72 19.14
N GLU A 303 7.21 -23.90 19.57
CA GLU A 303 5.99 -23.60 18.82
C GLU A 303 5.84 -22.10 18.56
N LYS A 304 6.07 -21.24 19.57
CA LYS A 304 6.03 -19.78 19.41
C LYS A 304 7.19 -19.29 18.56
N GLN A 305 8.40 -19.85 18.76
CA GLN A 305 9.56 -19.56 17.91
C GLN A 305 9.29 -19.86 16.44
N PHE A 306 8.56 -20.95 16.13
CA PHE A 306 8.17 -21.27 14.76
C PHE A 306 7.33 -20.16 14.13
N VAL A 307 6.29 -19.69 14.83
CA VAL A 307 5.43 -18.60 14.35
C VAL A 307 6.21 -17.30 14.16
N ARG A 308 7.08 -16.93 15.11
CA ARG A 308 7.93 -15.72 14.99
C ARG A 308 8.83 -15.77 13.76
N LYS A 309 9.46 -16.92 13.51
CA LYS A 309 10.33 -17.12 12.35
C LYS A 309 9.56 -17.04 11.03
N PHE A 310 8.33 -17.55 11.00
CA PHE A 310 7.44 -17.41 9.85
C PHE A 310 7.06 -15.94 9.61
N LEU A 311 6.61 -15.23 10.66
CA LEU A 311 6.25 -13.81 10.58
C LEU A 311 7.40 -12.93 10.12
N ALA A 312 8.62 -13.15 10.64
CA ALA A 312 9.80 -12.40 10.22
C ALA A 312 10.09 -12.55 8.71
N ARG A 313 9.89 -13.74 8.15
CA ARG A 313 10.05 -13.98 6.71
C ARG A 313 8.94 -13.32 5.90
N MET A 314 7.70 -13.41 6.38
CA MET A 314 6.56 -12.74 5.75
C MET A 314 6.79 -11.23 5.67
N LEU A 315 7.14 -10.57 6.78
CA LEU A 315 7.43 -9.13 6.82
C LEU A 315 8.61 -8.71 5.93
N LYS A 316 9.56 -9.63 5.69
CA LYS A 316 10.74 -9.37 4.87
C LYS A 316 10.53 -9.59 3.38
N THR A 317 9.62 -10.50 2.99
CA THR A 317 9.47 -10.96 1.60
C THR A 317 8.17 -10.52 0.96
N VAL A 318 7.15 -10.21 1.77
CA VAL A 318 5.82 -9.84 1.30
C VAL A 318 5.63 -8.33 1.44
N PRO A 319 5.18 -7.63 0.38
CA PRO A 319 4.84 -6.21 0.47
C PRO A 319 3.75 -6.01 1.55
N PRO A 320 3.97 -5.09 2.52
CA PRO A 320 3.04 -4.91 3.64
C PRO A 320 1.61 -4.48 3.25
N GLU A 321 1.46 -3.84 2.10
CA GLU A 321 0.16 -3.46 1.53
C GLU A 321 -0.71 -4.66 1.11
N TYR A 322 -0.09 -5.81 0.83
CA TYR A 322 -0.79 -6.97 0.26
C TYR A 322 -1.12 -8.05 1.30
N CYS A 323 -0.63 -7.91 2.53
CA CYS A 323 -0.83 -8.90 3.57
C CYS A 323 -1.12 -8.25 4.93
N SER A 324 -2.14 -8.75 5.61
CA SER A 324 -2.53 -8.35 6.96
C SER A 324 -2.37 -9.50 7.93
N TYR A 325 -1.99 -9.21 9.17
CA TYR A 325 -1.77 -10.20 10.23
C TYR A 325 -2.71 -9.91 11.39
N SER A 326 -3.66 -10.80 11.66
CA SER A 326 -4.57 -10.76 12.80
C SER A 326 -4.14 -11.78 13.84
N ILE A 327 -3.45 -11.30 14.87
CA ILE A 327 -2.79 -12.13 15.88
C ILE A 327 -3.56 -12.12 17.18
N PHE A 328 -3.84 -13.31 17.68
CA PHE A 328 -4.55 -13.56 18.92
C PHE A 328 -3.61 -14.19 19.94
N ASP A 329 -3.32 -13.43 21.01
CA ASP A 329 -2.50 -13.90 22.13
C ASP A 329 -3.20 -13.58 23.46
N SER A 330 -4.32 -14.24 23.69
CA SER A 330 -5.19 -14.01 24.84
C SER A 330 -4.53 -14.39 26.18
N LEU A 331 -3.68 -15.42 26.21
CA LEU A 331 -3.07 -15.88 27.48
C LEU A 331 -1.87 -15.04 27.91
N TYR A 332 -1.04 -14.59 26.95
CA TYR A 332 0.24 -13.94 27.26
C TYR A 332 0.29 -12.46 26.88
N LYS A 333 -0.85 -11.86 26.54
CA LYS A 333 -1.01 -10.43 26.26
C LYS A 333 0.00 -9.90 25.22
N GLY A 334 0.24 -10.67 24.16
CA GLY A 334 1.18 -10.30 23.09
C GLY A 334 2.63 -10.72 23.34
N ALA A 335 2.98 -11.16 24.55
CA ALA A 335 4.34 -11.59 24.86
C ALA A 335 4.79 -12.82 24.05
N SER A 336 3.86 -13.54 23.41
CA SER A 336 4.19 -14.62 22.46
C SER A 336 4.89 -14.11 21.20
N LEU A 337 4.83 -12.81 20.88
CA LEU A 337 5.57 -12.20 19.78
C LEU A 337 6.99 -11.77 20.16
N GLU A 338 7.29 -11.65 21.46
CA GLU A 338 8.59 -11.16 21.96
C GLU A 338 8.98 -9.84 21.26
N ARG A 339 10.17 -9.74 20.66
CA ARG A 339 10.64 -8.53 19.97
C ARG A 339 9.83 -8.17 18.72
N LEU A 340 9.09 -9.11 18.12
CA LEU A 340 8.19 -8.78 17.01
C LEU A 340 7.00 -7.92 17.45
N ILE A 341 6.75 -7.79 18.76
CA ILE A 341 5.75 -6.83 19.25
C ILE A 341 6.14 -5.38 18.93
N ASP A 342 7.45 -5.10 18.77
CA ASP A 342 7.94 -3.76 18.41
C ASP A 342 7.50 -3.34 17.00
N VAL A 343 7.05 -4.27 16.15
CA VAL A 343 6.35 -3.95 14.88
C VAL A 343 5.17 -3.03 15.15
N MET A 344 4.47 -3.21 16.27
CA MET A 344 3.31 -2.38 16.62
C MET A 344 3.68 -0.95 16.99
N ASN A 345 4.95 -0.71 17.35
CA ASN A 345 5.48 0.61 17.69
C ASN A 345 6.00 1.36 16.46
N VAL A 346 5.93 0.77 15.26
CA VAL A 346 6.23 1.45 14.00
C VAL A 346 4.99 2.28 13.64
N GLY A 347 5.12 3.61 13.63
CA GLY A 347 4.01 4.57 13.49
C GLY A 347 3.32 4.61 12.13
N THR A 348 3.58 3.64 11.25
CA THR A 348 3.13 3.65 9.86
C THR A 348 1.93 2.72 9.65
N THR A 349 0.95 3.21 8.87
CA THR A 349 -0.21 2.47 8.33
C THR A 349 0.12 1.17 7.61
N ASP A 350 1.36 1.01 7.18
CA ASP A 350 1.69 0.13 6.07
C ASP A 350 1.84 -1.34 6.50
N LEU A 351 2.10 -1.61 7.78
CA LEU A 351 2.41 -2.97 8.27
C LEU A 351 1.18 -3.85 8.57
N ASN A 352 -0.05 -3.34 8.40
CA ASN A 352 -1.33 -4.08 8.46
C ASN A 352 -1.42 -5.14 9.58
N PHE A 353 -0.89 -4.81 10.77
CA PHE A 353 -0.71 -5.72 11.89
C PHE A 353 -1.74 -5.42 13.00
N ASP A 354 -2.55 -6.41 13.36
CA ASP A 354 -3.56 -6.35 14.41
C ASP A 354 -3.21 -7.36 15.51
N LEU A 355 -3.02 -6.89 16.74
CA LEU A 355 -2.82 -7.74 17.92
C LEU A 355 -4.04 -7.65 18.84
N PHE A 356 -4.53 -8.80 19.29
CA PHE A 356 -5.68 -8.93 20.19
C PHE A 356 -5.27 -9.62 21.50
N THR A 357 -5.57 -8.98 22.64
CA THR A 357 -5.19 -9.42 24.00
C THR A 357 -6.38 -9.33 24.99
N SER A 358 -6.25 -9.80 26.23
CA SER A 358 -7.28 -9.67 27.29
C SER A 358 -6.87 -8.65 28.39
N ASP A 359 -7.79 -7.76 28.80
CA ASP A 359 -7.82 -6.72 29.88
C ASP A 359 -6.47 -6.41 30.59
N GLU A 360 -5.85 -5.21 30.62
CA GLU A 360 -6.19 -3.79 30.42
C GLU A 360 -4.97 -3.00 29.84
N SER A 361 -5.25 -1.79 29.30
CA SER A 361 -4.40 -0.62 28.92
C SER A 361 -3.56 -0.62 27.63
N ASP A 362 -4.25 -0.67 26.48
CA ASP A 362 -3.79 -0.40 25.09
C ASP A 362 -2.90 -1.44 24.39
N ALA A 363 -3.54 -2.57 24.07
CA ALA A 363 -3.67 -3.13 22.71
C ALA A 363 -4.90 -4.06 22.73
N LYS A 364 -6.07 -3.41 22.59
CA LYS A 364 -7.45 -3.93 22.45
C LYS A 364 -7.85 -5.14 23.30
N VAL A 365 -8.64 -4.84 24.34
CA VAL A 365 -9.61 -5.76 24.93
C VAL A 365 -10.59 -6.18 23.84
N VAL A 366 -10.61 -7.47 23.52
CA VAL A 366 -11.62 -8.05 22.63
C VAL A 366 -12.14 -9.30 23.30
N SER A 367 -13.35 -9.23 23.84
CA SER A 367 -14.07 -10.44 24.26
C SER A 367 -14.22 -11.39 23.05
N CYS A 368 -14.42 -12.69 23.26
CA CYS A 368 -14.75 -13.61 22.16
C CYS A 368 -15.93 -13.12 21.30
N ALA A 369 -16.79 -12.22 21.82
CA ALA A 369 -17.85 -11.55 21.06
C ALA A 369 -17.36 -10.49 20.07
N GLU A 370 -16.32 -9.75 20.39
CA GLU A 370 -15.72 -8.74 19.49
C GLU A 370 -14.83 -9.40 18.44
N ARG A 371 -14.14 -10.50 18.79
CA ARG A 371 -13.38 -11.35 17.85
C ARG A 371 -14.30 -11.84 16.72
N ARG A 372 -15.50 -12.29 17.09
CA ARG A 372 -16.57 -12.69 16.16
C ARG A 372 -17.04 -11.55 15.25
N LYS A 373 -17.30 -10.37 15.82
CA LYS A 373 -17.85 -9.24 15.08
C LYS A 373 -16.88 -8.74 14.01
N TYR A 374 -15.60 -8.62 14.37
CA TYR A 374 -14.54 -8.17 13.46
C TYR A 374 -14.31 -9.15 12.30
N LEU A 375 -14.24 -10.44 12.60
CA LEU A 375 -13.94 -11.46 11.59
C LEU A 375 -15.15 -11.85 10.73
N ARG A 376 -16.37 -11.42 11.04
CA ARG A 376 -17.58 -11.69 10.21
C ARG A 376 -17.88 -10.56 9.22
N SER A 377 -17.70 -9.29 9.61
CA SER A 377 -18.04 -8.16 8.73
C SER A 377 -17.15 -8.12 7.50
N ARG A 378 -15.84 -8.27 7.70
CA ARG A 378 -14.83 -8.10 6.65
C ARG A 378 -14.91 -9.18 5.55
N PRO A 379 -14.98 -10.50 5.84
CA PRO A 379 -15.16 -11.50 4.79
C PRO A 379 -16.46 -11.34 4.01
N THR A 380 -17.56 -10.96 4.68
CA THR A 380 -18.86 -10.78 4.03
C THR A 380 -18.82 -9.68 2.97
N GLU A 381 -18.12 -8.58 3.25
CA GLU A 381 -17.93 -7.47 2.31
C GLU A 381 -17.06 -7.86 1.12
N ILE A 382 -15.93 -8.55 1.38
CA ILE A 382 -15.02 -9.02 0.33
C ILE A 382 -15.72 -10.04 -0.58
N ILE A 383 -16.48 -10.97 -0.01
CA ILE A 383 -17.25 -11.96 -0.80
C ILE A 383 -18.29 -11.27 -1.67
N LYS A 384 -18.97 -10.24 -1.17
CA LYS A 384 -19.89 -9.43 -1.99
C LYS A 384 -19.18 -8.72 -3.13
N PHE A 385 -17.96 -8.22 -2.91
CA PHE A 385 -17.15 -7.59 -3.95
C PHE A 385 -16.75 -8.58 -5.07
N ILE A 386 -16.38 -9.80 -4.69
CA ILE A 386 -15.91 -10.83 -5.64
C ILE A 386 -17.09 -11.56 -6.29
N ALA A 387 -18.29 -11.44 -5.75
CA ALA A 387 -19.49 -12.09 -6.28
C ALA A 387 -19.68 -11.75 -7.77
N GLY A 388 -19.52 -12.77 -8.63
CA GLY A 388 -19.63 -12.66 -10.09
C GLY A 388 -18.32 -12.48 -10.85
N ARG A 389 -17.15 -12.40 -10.18
CA ARG A 389 -15.83 -12.12 -10.80
C ARG A 389 -14.76 -13.22 -10.67
N ASN A 390 -14.94 -14.23 -9.80
CA ASN A 390 -14.20 -15.52 -9.69
C ASN A 390 -14.65 -16.26 -8.39
N LYS A 391 -14.14 -17.44 -8.06
CA LYS A 391 -14.58 -18.21 -6.86
C LYS A 391 -13.95 -17.74 -5.54
N SER A 392 -12.74 -17.12 -5.55
CA SER A 392 -12.06 -16.61 -4.34
C SER A 392 -11.17 -15.39 -4.58
N LEU A 393 -10.82 -14.64 -3.51
CA LEU A 393 -9.92 -13.48 -3.57
C LEU A 393 -8.52 -13.88 -4.05
N PHE A 394 -8.04 -15.06 -3.66
CA PHE A 394 -6.74 -15.56 -4.07
C PHE A 394 -6.63 -15.72 -5.59
N GLU A 395 -7.65 -16.31 -6.22
CA GLU A 395 -7.73 -16.46 -7.68
C GLU A 395 -7.84 -15.11 -8.38
N TYR A 396 -8.70 -14.22 -7.85
CA TYR A 396 -8.88 -12.88 -8.39
C TYR A 396 -7.58 -12.07 -8.40
N SER A 397 -6.85 -12.02 -7.28
CA SER A 397 -5.60 -11.27 -7.19
C SER A 397 -4.51 -11.87 -8.08
N LYS A 398 -4.47 -13.21 -8.23
CA LYS A 398 -3.52 -13.89 -9.11
C LYS A 398 -3.74 -13.58 -10.59
N GLU A 399 -4.99 -13.56 -11.04
CA GLU A 399 -5.34 -13.31 -12.45
C GLU A 399 -5.26 -11.83 -12.82
N SER A 400 -5.73 -10.95 -11.92
CA SER A 400 -5.78 -9.51 -12.19
C SER A 400 -4.45 -8.79 -11.94
N GLY A 401 -3.56 -9.37 -11.13
CA GLY A 401 -2.37 -8.70 -10.61
C GLY A 401 -2.70 -7.52 -9.68
N ASN A 402 -3.97 -7.34 -9.30
CA ASN A 402 -4.44 -6.25 -8.46
C ASN A 402 -4.79 -6.76 -7.06
N PHE A 403 -4.21 -6.13 -6.03
CA PHE A 403 -4.39 -6.48 -4.62
C PHE A 403 -5.37 -5.49 -3.98
N GLU A 404 -6.64 -5.62 -4.35
CA GLU A 404 -7.68 -4.72 -3.84
C GLU A 404 -7.82 -4.84 -2.32
N PHE A 405 -7.85 -6.08 -1.82
CA PHE A 405 -7.84 -6.41 -0.41
C PHE A 405 -6.57 -7.22 -0.05
N PRO A 406 -5.91 -6.90 1.07
CA PRO A 406 -4.77 -7.70 1.52
C PRO A 406 -5.21 -9.09 1.95
N PHE A 407 -4.41 -10.10 1.64
CA PHE A 407 -4.60 -11.45 2.19
C PHE A 407 -4.41 -11.40 3.71
N THR A 408 -5.27 -12.11 4.45
CA THR A 408 -5.28 -12.01 5.91
C THR A 408 -4.80 -13.30 6.55
N TRP A 409 -3.76 -13.22 7.39
CA TRP A 409 -3.31 -14.32 8.24
C TRP A 409 -3.95 -14.22 9.62
N TYR A 410 -4.85 -15.16 9.93
CA TYR A 410 -5.37 -15.38 11.28
C TYR A 410 -4.38 -16.26 12.05
N ILE A 411 -3.78 -15.73 13.12
CA ILE A 411 -2.79 -16.44 13.93
C ILE A 411 -3.29 -16.50 15.36
N ASP A 412 -3.51 -17.70 15.89
CA ASP A 412 -3.94 -17.91 17.27
C ASP A 412 -2.86 -18.68 18.04
N PHE A 413 -2.19 -17.98 18.96
CA PHE A 413 -1.10 -18.55 19.75
C PHE A 413 -1.56 -19.53 20.83
N ASN A 414 -2.85 -19.52 21.19
CA ASN A 414 -3.33 -20.26 22.34
C ASN A 414 -4.72 -20.84 22.10
N PHE A 415 -4.88 -21.59 21.01
CA PHE A 415 -6.17 -22.24 20.76
C PHE A 415 -6.42 -23.32 21.84
N PRO A 416 -7.54 -23.25 22.57
CA PRO A 416 -7.76 -24.04 23.77
C PRO A 416 -7.95 -25.52 23.48
N ASP A 417 -7.50 -26.37 24.40
CA ASP A 417 -7.60 -27.83 24.30
C ASP A 417 -9.04 -28.34 24.37
N THR A 418 -9.85 -27.66 25.17
CA THR A 418 -11.30 -27.90 25.31
C THR A 418 -12.04 -26.65 24.87
N PRO A 419 -12.13 -26.38 23.55
CA PRO A 419 -12.86 -25.23 23.04
C PRO A 419 -14.35 -25.40 23.37
N ASP A 420 -15.00 -24.32 23.79
CA ASP A 420 -16.44 -24.33 24.00
C ASP A 420 -17.19 -24.42 22.65
N ASN A 421 -18.46 -24.84 22.68
CA ASN A 421 -19.26 -24.97 21.46
C ASN A 421 -19.36 -23.67 20.66
N LYS A 422 -19.30 -22.53 21.37
CA LYS A 422 -19.39 -21.20 20.79
C LYS A 422 -18.16 -20.86 19.96
N LEU A 423 -16.95 -21.11 20.48
CA LEU A 423 -15.70 -20.96 19.74
C LEU A 423 -15.63 -21.93 18.56
N LEU A 424 -16.12 -23.16 18.71
CA LEU A 424 -16.18 -24.13 17.61
C LEU A 424 -17.11 -23.65 16.47
N ASP A 425 -18.28 -23.11 16.81
CA ASP A 425 -19.20 -22.52 15.82
C ASP A 425 -18.58 -21.31 15.12
N ASP A 426 -17.77 -20.52 15.83
CA ASP A 426 -17.08 -19.38 15.24
C ASP A 426 -15.98 -19.78 14.27
N ILE A 427 -15.11 -20.74 14.65
CA ILE A 427 -14.09 -21.28 13.75
C ILE A 427 -14.74 -21.94 12.53
N LYS A 428 -15.85 -22.67 12.73
CA LYS A 428 -16.64 -23.24 11.65
C LYS A 428 -17.08 -22.15 10.66
N GLU A 429 -17.68 -21.06 11.14
CA GLU A 429 -18.16 -19.99 10.25
C GLU A 429 -17.01 -19.29 9.50
N LEU A 430 -15.88 -19.09 10.17
CA LEU A 430 -14.67 -18.57 9.52
C LEU A 430 -14.17 -19.50 8.42
N PHE A 431 -14.13 -20.80 8.68
CA PHE A 431 -13.72 -21.81 7.70
C PHE A 431 -14.66 -21.85 6.48
N VAL A 432 -15.96 -21.60 6.65
CA VAL A 432 -16.89 -21.59 5.52
C VAL A 432 -16.68 -20.38 4.60
N ASN A 433 -16.54 -19.17 5.15
CA ASN A 433 -16.59 -17.93 4.36
C ASN A 433 -15.22 -17.28 4.13
N ALA A 434 -14.34 -17.30 5.12
CA ALA A 434 -13.11 -16.52 5.08
C ALA A 434 -12.06 -17.00 4.05
N PRO A 435 -11.94 -18.30 3.69
CA PRO A 435 -11.07 -18.72 2.59
C PRO A 435 -11.39 -18.03 1.26
N ALA A 436 -12.68 -17.87 0.94
CA ALA A 436 -13.11 -17.15 -0.27
C ALA A 436 -12.73 -15.66 -0.22
N ALA A 437 -12.63 -15.09 0.98
CA ALA A 437 -12.20 -13.72 1.21
C ALA A 437 -10.67 -13.54 1.36
N GLY A 438 -9.87 -14.58 1.08
CA GLY A 438 -8.40 -14.49 1.11
C GLY A 438 -7.76 -14.70 2.48
N TYR A 439 -8.37 -15.50 3.35
CA TYR A 439 -7.83 -15.79 4.68
C TYR A 439 -7.03 -17.09 4.71
N SER A 440 -5.91 -17.06 5.44
CA SER A 440 -5.12 -18.23 5.86
C SER A 440 -5.03 -18.28 7.38
N PHE A 441 -4.81 -19.47 7.94
CA PHE A 441 -4.94 -19.74 9.37
C PHE A 441 -3.70 -20.45 9.92
N MET A 442 -3.25 -20.00 11.09
CA MET A 442 -2.21 -20.64 11.89
C MET A 442 -2.67 -20.77 13.34
N PHE A 443 -2.72 -21.99 13.85
CA PHE A 443 -3.12 -22.28 15.23
C PHE A 443 -1.97 -22.92 15.99
N VAL A 444 -1.72 -22.45 17.20
CA VAL A 444 -0.81 -23.07 18.17
C VAL A 444 -1.66 -23.66 19.29
N THR A 445 -1.54 -24.97 19.52
CA THR A 445 -2.43 -25.73 20.42
C THR A 445 -1.80 -27.05 20.88
N THR A 446 -2.50 -27.87 21.65
CA THR A 446 -2.08 -29.24 21.98
C THR A 446 -2.59 -30.26 20.95
N PRO A 447 -2.13 -31.53 21.01
CA PRO A 447 -2.68 -32.60 20.18
C PRO A 447 -4.22 -32.75 20.25
N ASN A 448 -4.85 -32.39 21.38
CA ASN A 448 -6.31 -32.43 21.53
C ASN A 448 -7.00 -31.35 20.70
N GLY A 449 -6.51 -30.10 20.77
CA GLY A 449 -7.03 -28.99 19.97
C GLY A 449 -6.83 -29.22 18.47
N TYR A 450 -5.68 -29.80 18.07
CA TYR A 450 -5.42 -30.19 16.68
C TYR A 450 -6.48 -31.15 16.12
N SER A 451 -6.87 -32.16 16.90
CA SER A 451 -7.88 -33.14 16.48
C SER A 451 -9.22 -32.46 16.14
N LYS A 452 -9.61 -31.43 16.91
CA LYS A 452 -10.81 -30.64 16.66
C LYS A 452 -10.69 -29.74 15.42
N ILE A 453 -9.56 -29.06 15.25
CA ILE A 453 -9.33 -28.21 14.06
C ILE A 453 -9.30 -29.07 12.79
N LYS A 454 -8.66 -30.25 12.83
CA LYS A 454 -8.62 -31.19 11.71
C LYS A 454 -10.02 -31.68 11.33
N GLU A 455 -10.85 -31.98 12.32
CA GLU A 455 -12.27 -32.34 12.09
C GLU A 455 -13.04 -31.19 11.42
N LEU A 456 -12.88 -29.96 11.89
CA LEU A 456 -13.57 -28.79 11.32
C LEU A 456 -13.08 -28.47 9.89
N ALA A 457 -11.77 -28.46 9.67
CA ALA A 457 -11.19 -28.16 8.36
C ALA A 457 -11.64 -29.19 7.31
N SER A 458 -11.53 -30.49 7.63
CA SER A 458 -11.97 -31.56 6.71
C SER A 458 -13.46 -31.49 6.38
N ARG A 459 -14.31 -31.04 7.32
CA ARG A 459 -15.75 -30.92 7.11
C ARG A 459 -16.18 -29.67 6.35
N TYR A 460 -15.52 -28.52 6.59
CA TYR A 460 -16.03 -27.21 6.15
C TYR A 460 -15.17 -26.48 5.12
N THR A 461 -13.84 -26.61 5.15
CA THR A 461 -12.97 -25.98 4.14
C THR A 461 -12.60 -26.92 3.01
N GLN A 462 -12.55 -28.23 3.28
CA GLN A 462 -11.92 -29.24 2.41
C GLN A 462 -10.43 -28.95 2.13
N THR A 463 -9.83 -27.98 2.82
CA THR A 463 -8.41 -27.64 2.73
C THR A 463 -7.63 -28.58 3.65
N PRO A 464 -6.57 -29.24 3.15
CA PRO A 464 -5.76 -30.12 3.96
C PRO A 464 -4.92 -29.34 4.99
N VAL A 465 -4.98 -29.79 6.25
CA VAL A 465 -4.24 -29.19 7.36
C VAL A 465 -2.76 -29.61 7.30
N LEU A 466 -1.87 -28.63 7.38
CA LEU A 466 -0.45 -28.84 7.63
C LEU A 466 -0.21 -28.92 9.13
N HIS A 467 0.09 -30.11 9.64
CA HIS A 467 0.35 -30.34 11.06
C HIS A 467 1.85 -30.32 11.33
N ILE A 468 2.28 -29.55 12.33
CA ILE A 468 3.68 -29.43 12.76
C ILE A 468 3.75 -29.82 14.22
N ASP A 469 4.30 -31.00 14.50
CA ASP A 469 4.59 -31.49 15.85
C ASP A 469 6.01 -31.07 16.22
N VAL A 470 6.13 -30.03 17.05
CA VAL A 470 7.43 -29.43 17.36
C VAL A 470 8.29 -30.26 18.31
N ASP A 471 7.67 -31.17 19.06
CA ASP A 471 8.37 -32.06 19.97
C ASP A 471 9.00 -33.22 19.23
N LYS A 472 8.25 -33.80 18.29
CA LYS A 472 8.77 -34.86 17.40
C LYS A 472 9.61 -34.31 16.26
N SER A 473 9.60 -32.98 16.04
CA SER A 473 10.20 -32.32 14.88
C SER A 473 9.66 -32.87 13.55
N VAL A 474 8.36 -33.12 13.50
CA VAL A 474 7.67 -33.77 12.38
C VAL A 474 6.64 -32.83 11.77
N CYS A 475 6.53 -32.87 10.45
CA CYS A 475 5.52 -32.19 9.66
C CYS A 475 4.68 -33.23 8.90
N GLU A 476 3.35 -33.15 8.99
CA GLU A 476 2.40 -34.03 8.32
C GLU A 476 1.41 -33.21 7.47
N LYS A 477 1.21 -33.61 6.20
CA LYS A 477 0.11 -33.12 5.35
C LYS A 477 -0.31 -34.21 4.37
N ASP A 478 -1.62 -34.42 4.22
CA ASP A 478 -2.20 -35.42 3.31
C ASP A 478 -1.62 -36.84 3.52
N GLY A 479 -1.37 -37.21 4.78
CA GLY A 479 -0.80 -38.51 5.15
C GLY A 479 0.70 -38.67 4.88
N VAL A 480 1.38 -37.65 4.35
CA VAL A 480 2.84 -37.65 4.18
C VAL A 480 3.49 -37.00 5.40
N GLN A 481 4.36 -37.75 6.07
CA GLN A 481 5.08 -37.34 7.26
C GLN A 481 6.59 -37.17 6.98
N ILE A 482 7.18 -36.04 7.38
CA ILE A 482 8.59 -35.71 7.15
C ILE A 482 9.17 -35.02 8.37
N ASP A 483 10.43 -35.29 8.68
CA ASP A 483 11.15 -34.56 9.72
C ASP A 483 11.42 -33.12 9.25
N TYR A 484 11.01 -32.13 10.02
CA TYR A 484 11.37 -30.73 9.74
C TYR A 484 12.63 -30.32 10.53
N LEU A 485 13.38 -29.40 9.95
CA LEU A 485 14.58 -28.80 10.50
C LEU A 485 14.32 -27.32 10.77
N GLY A 486 14.70 -26.88 11.97
CA GLY A 486 14.69 -25.46 12.33
C GLY A 486 15.88 -24.65 11.79
N SER A 487 16.87 -25.28 11.15
CA SER A 487 18.06 -24.62 10.60
C SER A 487 17.74 -23.96 9.26
N GLY A 488 18.19 -22.71 9.05
CA GLY A 488 17.84 -21.86 7.89
C GLY A 488 16.93 -20.67 8.23
N THR A 489 16.71 -20.42 9.52
CA THR A 489 15.89 -19.30 10.05
C THR A 489 16.80 -18.27 10.73
N PRO A 490 16.43 -16.98 10.76
CA PRO A 490 17.17 -16.01 11.56
C PRO A 490 17.18 -16.44 13.03
N ASN A 491 18.35 -16.35 13.66
CA ASN A 491 18.45 -16.47 15.11
C ASN A 491 17.81 -15.22 15.78
N ALA A 492 17.68 -15.24 17.11
CA ALA A 492 17.05 -14.14 17.84
C ALA A 492 17.71 -12.78 17.55
N ASP A 493 19.04 -12.73 17.44
CA ASP A 493 19.81 -11.51 17.14
C ASP A 493 19.55 -11.00 15.71
N GLN A 494 19.44 -11.90 14.74
CA GLN A 494 19.12 -11.56 13.35
C GLN A 494 17.69 -11.01 13.22
N ILE A 495 16.73 -11.55 13.98
CA ILE A 495 15.38 -10.99 14.07
C ILE A 495 15.45 -9.60 14.71
N TYR A 496 16.21 -9.43 15.78
CA TYR A 496 16.38 -8.13 16.44
C TYR A 496 16.97 -7.05 15.51
N ASN A 497 18.04 -7.38 14.78
CA ASN A 497 18.67 -6.46 13.84
C ASN A 497 17.72 -6.12 12.68
N PHE A 498 17.01 -7.12 12.15
CA PHE A 498 15.99 -6.91 11.12
C PHE A 498 14.87 -5.98 11.62
N MET A 499 14.36 -6.21 12.83
CA MET A 499 13.33 -5.37 13.43
C MET A 499 13.79 -3.93 13.62
N THR A 500 15.03 -3.75 14.05
CA THR A 500 15.65 -2.42 14.16
C THR A 500 15.76 -1.74 12.80
N ALA A 501 16.19 -2.47 11.76
CA ALA A 501 16.28 -1.93 10.40
C ALA A 501 14.91 -1.60 9.79
N LEU A 502 13.90 -2.46 10.01
CA LEU A 502 12.52 -2.24 9.57
C LEU A 502 11.95 -0.98 10.22
N LYS A 503 12.07 -0.85 11.55
CA LYS A 503 11.63 0.35 12.26
C LYS A 503 12.32 1.60 11.72
N LYS A 504 13.65 1.57 11.58
CA LYS A 504 14.43 2.69 11.04
C LYS A 504 13.97 3.10 9.64
N TYR A 505 13.73 2.15 8.74
CA TYR A 505 13.28 2.42 7.38
C TYR A 505 11.95 3.18 7.35
N TYR A 506 10.97 2.75 8.15
CA TYR A 506 9.67 3.40 8.23
C TYR A 506 9.72 4.74 8.96
N ASP A 507 10.54 4.86 10.01
CA ASP A 507 10.82 6.13 10.69
C ASP A 507 11.49 7.15 9.73
N GLU A 508 12.33 6.71 8.79
CA GLU A 508 12.91 7.55 7.73
C GLU A 508 11.87 8.04 6.70
N GLY A 509 10.83 7.25 6.43
CA GLY A 509 9.68 7.68 5.62
C GLY A 509 8.95 8.88 6.24
N ASP A 510 8.82 8.92 7.57
CA ASP A 510 8.26 10.07 8.29
C ASP A 510 9.17 11.31 8.20
N LEU A 511 10.47 11.13 7.92
CA LEU A 511 11.45 12.20 7.69
C LEU A 511 11.46 12.73 6.24
N ILE A 512 10.62 12.20 5.34
CA ILE A 512 10.51 12.70 3.96
C ILE A 512 10.27 14.21 3.99
N ASN A 513 11.18 14.94 3.33
CA ASN A 513 11.09 16.38 3.17
C ASN A 513 9.91 16.72 2.25
N ASN A 514 8.81 17.13 2.85
CA ASN A 514 7.59 17.54 2.17
C ASN A 514 7.55 19.04 1.87
N ARG A 515 8.67 19.77 1.98
CA ARG A 515 8.68 21.19 1.62
C ARG A 515 8.46 21.39 0.13
N ILE A 516 7.63 22.38 -0.21
CA ILE A 516 7.24 22.67 -1.60
C ILE A 516 8.45 22.93 -2.52
N ASP A 517 9.48 23.62 -2.01
CA ASP A 517 10.69 23.98 -2.74
C ASP A 517 11.57 22.76 -2.99
N SER A 518 11.79 21.92 -1.98
CA SER A 518 12.54 20.66 -2.11
C SER A 518 11.85 19.69 -3.08
N VAL A 519 10.54 19.54 -2.96
CA VAL A 519 9.76 18.57 -3.74
C VAL A 519 9.73 18.96 -5.21
N PHE A 520 9.40 20.21 -5.52
CA PHE A 520 9.34 20.67 -6.91
C PHE A 520 10.72 20.91 -7.54
N ALA A 521 11.77 21.19 -6.75
CA ALA A 521 13.14 21.16 -7.27
C ALA A 521 13.54 19.76 -7.77
N THR A 522 13.04 18.70 -7.10
CA THR A 522 13.36 17.31 -7.46
C THR A 522 12.47 16.79 -8.59
N LYS A 523 11.16 17.05 -8.53
CA LYS A 523 10.16 16.47 -9.45
C LYS A 523 9.80 17.36 -10.63
N GLY A 524 10.25 18.62 -10.64
CA GLY A 524 9.92 19.60 -11.68
C GLY A 524 8.54 20.26 -11.49
N ILE A 525 8.28 21.25 -12.33
CA ILE A 525 6.99 21.98 -12.42
C ILE A 525 6.56 21.96 -13.88
N GLU A 526 5.36 21.42 -14.14
CA GLU A 526 4.77 21.36 -15.47
C GLU A 526 3.44 22.09 -15.50
N LEU A 527 3.15 22.81 -16.59
CA LEU A 527 1.85 23.45 -16.77
C LEU A 527 0.77 22.40 -17.05
N ARG A 528 -0.40 22.59 -16.44
CA ARG A 528 -1.55 21.69 -16.48
C ARG A 528 -2.73 22.34 -17.18
N ASP A 529 -3.62 21.53 -17.73
CA ASP A 529 -4.85 22.00 -18.37
C ASP A 529 -6.01 22.11 -17.37
N ALA A 530 -6.60 23.30 -17.26
CA ALA A 530 -7.75 23.59 -16.39
C ALA A 530 -9.11 23.43 -17.09
N SER A 531 -9.16 22.95 -18.34
CA SER A 531 -10.40 22.92 -19.12
C SER A 531 -11.42 21.94 -18.54
N LYS A 532 -10.99 20.70 -18.29
CA LYS A 532 -11.84 19.63 -17.74
C LYS A 532 -11.97 19.69 -16.22
N LYS A 533 -10.83 19.74 -15.52
CA LYS A 533 -10.74 19.74 -14.04
C LYS A 533 -9.45 20.40 -13.59
N LEU A 534 -9.38 20.83 -12.34
CA LEU A 534 -8.13 21.19 -11.68
C LEU A 534 -7.50 19.92 -11.13
N THR A 535 -6.21 19.74 -11.39
CA THR A 535 -5.32 18.77 -10.76
C THR A 535 -4.17 19.56 -10.12
N ILE A 536 -4.14 19.66 -8.79
CA ILE A 536 -3.20 20.52 -8.06
C ILE A 536 -2.32 19.65 -7.14
N PRO A 537 -1.01 19.55 -7.39
CA PRO A 537 -0.05 18.91 -6.49
C PRO A 537 -0.18 19.41 -5.05
N MET A 538 -0.55 18.55 -4.10
CA MET A 538 -0.77 19.00 -2.71
C MET A 538 -0.13 18.14 -1.64
N ALA A 539 0.24 16.89 -1.93
CA ALA A 539 0.73 15.98 -0.90
C ALA A 539 1.72 14.94 -1.43
N LEU A 540 2.34 14.23 -0.50
CA LEU A 540 3.10 13.03 -0.74
C LEU A 540 2.40 11.83 -0.09
N ASP A 541 2.43 10.68 -0.75
CA ASP A 541 2.08 9.41 -0.10
C ASP A 541 3.24 8.89 0.76
N SER A 542 3.04 7.75 1.42
CA SER A 542 4.06 7.10 2.26
C SER A 542 5.36 6.75 1.50
N ARG A 543 5.33 6.76 0.17
CA ARG A 543 6.45 6.43 -0.71
C ARG A 543 7.09 7.68 -1.34
N GLY A 544 6.66 8.88 -0.95
CA GLY A 544 7.15 10.14 -1.54
C GLY A 544 6.68 10.39 -2.97
N ARG A 545 5.64 9.69 -3.45
CA ARG A 545 4.99 10.01 -4.73
C ARG A 545 4.06 11.19 -4.54
N LEU A 546 3.95 11.99 -5.59
CA LEU A 546 3.22 13.25 -5.53
C LEU A 546 1.75 13.00 -5.81
N ILE A 547 0.89 13.52 -4.94
CA ILE A 547 -0.55 13.30 -4.95
C ILE A 547 -1.25 14.62 -5.25
N ASP A 548 -2.16 14.56 -6.20
CA ASP A 548 -2.88 15.70 -6.72
C ASP A 548 -4.27 15.83 -6.09
N LEU A 549 -4.67 17.07 -5.83
CA LEU A 549 -6.04 17.48 -5.55
C LEU A 549 -6.80 17.60 -6.85
N GLU A 550 -7.91 16.87 -6.98
CA GLU A 550 -8.78 16.95 -8.16
C GLU A 550 -10.08 17.70 -7.85
N LEU A 551 -10.37 18.77 -8.60
CA LEU A 551 -11.62 19.55 -8.47
C LEU A 551 -12.26 19.88 -9.81
N GLY A 552 -13.59 19.94 -9.86
CA GLY A 552 -14.37 20.28 -11.06
C GLY A 552 -14.63 19.13 -12.03
N GLY A 553 -14.18 17.91 -11.71
CA GLY A 553 -14.47 16.70 -12.48
C GLY A 553 -15.76 16.00 -12.05
N GLU A 554 -16.14 14.92 -12.75
CA GLU A 554 -17.41 14.20 -12.52
C GLU A 554 -17.60 13.65 -11.09
N GLY A 555 -16.53 13.30 -10.38
CA GLY A 555 -16.59 12.73 -9.03
C GLY A 555 -16.22 13.70 -7.89
N SER A 556 -15.77 14.92 -8.19
CA SER A 556 -15.24 15.85 -7.19
C SER A 556 -15.42 17.29 -7.68
N VAL A 557 -16.67 17.75 -7.71
CA VAL A 557 -17.00 19.09 -8.21
C VAL A 557 -16.44 20.16 -7.26
N HIS A 558 -16.78 20.03 -5.97
CA HIS A 558 -16.28 20.88 -4.89
C HIS A 558 -15.51 20.04 -3.86
N GLY A 559 -14.66 20.72 -3.09
CA GLY A 559 -13.85 20.12 -2.04
C GLY A 559 -14.14 20.71 -0.67
N PHE A 560 -13.97 19.90 0.37
CA PHE A 560 -14.01 20.33 1.76
C PHE A 560 -12.83 19.79 2.56
N ILE A 561 -12.18 20.67 3.31
CA ILE A 561 -11.09 20.34 4.24
C ILE A 561 -11.59 20.56 5.67
N SER A 562 -11.62 19.50 6.48
CA SER A 562 -11.83 19.59 7.92
C SER A 562 -10.53 19.36 8.68
N GLY A 563 -10.32 20.07 9.79
CA GLY A 563 -9.14 19.86 10.62
C GLY A 563 -9.18 20.69 11.88
N GLY A 564 -8.85 20.09 13.03
CA GLY A 564 -8.85 20.79 14.30
C GLY A 564 -7.80 21.92 14.37
N THR A 565 -7.80 22.67 15.47
CA THR A 565 -6.77 23.68 15.73
C THR A 565 -5.37 23.07 15.64
N ASN A 566 -4.44 23.78 14.99
CA ASN A 566 -3.05 23.33 14.77
C ASN A 566 -2.90 22.03 13.97
N SER A 567 -3.93 21.60 13.21
CA SER A 567 -3.85 20.44 12.31
C SER A 567 -2.98 20.67 11.07
N GLY A 568 -2.69 21.92 10.71
CA GLY A 568 -2.01 22.30 9.46
C GLY A 568 -2.96 22.72 8.33
N LYS A 569 -4.26 22.87 8.59
CA LYS A 569 -5.28 23.34 7.62
C LYS A 569 -4.86 24.59 6.84
N SER A 570 -4.50 25.67 7.53
CA SER A 570 -4.09 26.93 6.88
C SER A 570 -2.86 26.72 5.98
N THR A 571 -1.87 25.98 6.46
CA THR A 571 -0.68 25.64 5.68
C THR A 571 -1.03 24.87 4.41
N LEU A 572 -1.92 23.87 4.50
CA LEU A 572 -2.38 23.10 3.35
C LEU A 572 -3.14 23.98 2.34
N LEU A 573 -3.96 24.93 2.81
CA LEU A 573 -4.62 25.91 1.92
C LEU A 573 -3.60 26.76 1.17
N HIS A 574 -2.60 27.31 1.85
CA HIS A 574 -1.51 28.06 1.22
C HIS A 574 -0.75 27.22 0.19
N THR A 575 -0.42 25.98 0.54
CA THR A 575 0.19 25.00 -0.36
C THR A 575 -0.64 24.81 -1.63
N ILE A 576 -1.95 24.54 -1.50
CA ILE A 576 -2.85 24.32 -2.64
C ILE A 576 -2.91 25.58 -3.53
N ILE A 577 -3.06 26.76 -2.93
CA ILE A 577 -3.12 28.04 -3.68
C ILE A 577 -1.83 28.28 -4.46
N LEU A 578 -0.67 28.17 -3.80
CA LEU A 578 0.63 28.39 -4.43
C LEU A 578 0.93 27.34 -5.49
N SER A 579 0.64 26.07 -5.20
CA SER A 579 0.81 24.97 -6.14
C SER A 579 -0.05 25.16 -7.40
N ALA A 580 -1.30 25.60 -7.24
CA ALA A 580 -2.15 25.95 -8.38
C ALA A 580 -1.56 27.11 -9.19
N CYS A 581 -1.05 28.16 -8.54
CA CYS A 581 -0.41 29.26 -9.25
C CYS A 581 0.87 28.84 -10.00
N LEU A 582 1.59 27.82 -9.52
CA LEU A 582 2.79 27.28 -10.16
C LEU A 582 2.46 26.40 -11.38
N HIS A 583 1.34 25.68 -11.36
CA HIS A 583 0.99 24.67 -12.38
C HIS A 583 -0.02 25.16 -13.42
N TYR A 584 -0.62 26.35 -13.27
CA TYR A 584 -1.57 26.88 -14.24
C TYR A 584 -1.14 28.24 -14.77
N HIS A 585 -1.52 28.56 -16.01
CA HIS A 585 -1.35 29.90 -16.54
C HIS A 585 -2.44 30.84 -15.95
N PRO A 586 -2.17 32.13 -15.68
CA PRO A 586 -3.17 33.08 -15.17
C PRO A 586 -4.38 33.32 -16.09
N ASN A 587 -4.26 32.96 -17.36
CA ASN A 587 -5.38 33.00 -18.33
C ASN A 587 -6.24 31.73 -18.26
N ASP A 588 -5.75 30.64 -17.67
CA ASP A 588 -6.48 29.38 -17.57
C ASP A 588 -7.15 29.21 -16.21
N LEU A 589 -6.62 29.86 -15.17
CA LEU A 589 -7.07 29.78 -13.78
C LEU A 589 -7.16 31.16 -13.12
N GLU A 590 -8.32 31.43 -12.54
CA GLU A 590 -8.61 32.60 -11.70
C GLU A 590 -8.95 32.12 -10.28
N ILE A 591 -8.39 32.79 -9.26
CA ILE A 591 -8.54 32.41 -7.85
C ILE A 591 -9.20 33.53 -7.05
N TRP A 592 -10.25 33.19 -6.30
CA TRP A 592 -10.90 34.06 -5.32
C TRP A 592 -10.67 33.51 -3.92
N LEU A 593 -10.18 34.35 -3.01
CA LEU A 593 -9.84 33.98 -1.65
C LEU A 593 -10.77 34.68 -0.65
N ILE A 594 -11.46 33.89 0.17
CA ILE A 594 -12.43 34.37 1.15
C ILE A 594 -12.00 33.93 2.55
N ASP A 595 -11.81 34.88 3.44
CA ASP A 595 -11.31 34.65 4.81
C ASP A 595 -12.20 35.38 5.83
N TYR A 596 -13.00 34.60 6.57
CA TYR A 596 -13.89 35.12 7.61
C TYR A 596 -13.19 35.40 8.94
N LYS A 597 -12.01 34.80 9.19
CA LYS A 597 -11.25 34.99 10.43
C LYS A 597 -10.27 36.16 10.36
N GLN A 598 -9.95 36.59 9.14
CA GLN A 598 -9.06 37.69 8.80
C GLN A 598 -7.59 37.43 9.20
N THR A 599 -7.13 36.20 9.01
CA THR A 599 -5.80 35.77 9.48
C THR A 599 -4.93 35.13 8.40
N GLU A 600 -5.48 34.59 7.33
CA GLU A 600 -4.73 33.72 6.41
C GLU A 600 -4.45 34.42 5.08
N PHE A 601 -5.48 34.90 4.39
CA PHE A 601 -5.33 35.32 2.98
C PHE A 601 -4.86 36.76 2.80
N TYR A 602 -4.82 37.58 3.86
CA TYR A 602 -4.33 38.96 3.80
C TYR A 602 -2.87 39.06 3.33
N LEU A 603 -2.07 38.00 3.55
CA LEU A 603 -0.66 37.91 3.16
C LEU A 603 -0.45 38.07 1.64
N TYR A 604 -1.44 37.65 0.84
CA TYR A 604 -1.39 37.76 -0.62
C TYR A 604 -1.62 39.19 -1.13
N LYS A 605 -2.05 40.15 -0.29
CA LYS A 605 -2.32 41.54 -0.73
C LYS A 605 -1.06 42.26 -1.23
N LYS A 606 0.05 42.20 -0.48
CA LYS A 606 1.27 42.97 -0.78
C LYS A 606 1.94 42.55 -2.10
N LYS A 607 1.95 41.24 -2.37
CA LYS A 607 2.54 40.65 -3.58
C LYS A 607 1.60 39.57 -4.13
N THR A 608 0.43 39.97 -4.58
CA THR A 608 -0.61 39.09 -5.16
C THR A 608 -0.14 38.33 -6.40
N PRO A 609 -0.10 37.00 -6.39
CA PRO A 609 0.02 36.18 -7.60
C PRO A 609 -0.93 36.64 -8.71
N PRO A 610 -0.54 36.57 -10.00
CA PRO A 610 -1.37 37.01 -11.12
C PRO A 610 -2.75 36.35 -11.22
N HIS A 611 -2.86 35.11 -10.73
CA HIS A 611 -4.08 34.29 -10.70
C HIS A 611 -5.13 34.80 -9.72
N ILE A 612 -4.70 35.45 -8.63
CA ILE A 612 -5.62 35.90 -7.58
C ILE A 612 -6.24 37.23 -7.97
N LYS A 613 -7.57 37.25 -8.16
CA LYS A 613 -8.33 38.43 -8.58
C LYS A 613 -9.23 39.01 -7.50
N LEU A 614 -9.56 38.23 -6.49
CA LEU A 614 -10.39 38.67 -5.37
C LEU A 614 -9.80 38.16 -4.06
N ILE A 615 -9.65 39.08 -3.09
CA ILE A 615 -9.34 38.75 -1.69
C ILE A 615 -10.39 39.45 -0.82
N GLY A 616 -11.26 38.66 -0.21
CA GLY A 616 -12.33 39.14 0.67
C GLY A 616 -12.08 38.74 2.11
N VAL A 617 -11.89 39.74 2.97
CA VAL A 617 -11.50 39.60 4.37
C VAL A 617 -12.55 40.29 5.25
N SER A 618 -13.73 39.67 5.36
CA SER A 618 -14.86 40.25 6.09
C SER A 618 -15.78 39.20 6.70
N LYS A 619 -16.22 39.48 7.93
CA LYS A 619 -17.18 38.68 8.68
C LYS A 619 -18.51 39.41 8.80
N THR A 620 -19.13 39.72 7.66
CA THR A 620 -20.44 40.37 7.61
C THR A 620 -21.41 39.62 6.68
N PRO A 621 -22.72 39.67 6.97
CA PRO A 621 -23.75 39.17 6.05
C PRO A 621 -23.70 39.88 4.70
N ASP A 622 -23.63 41.22 4.69
CA ASP A 622 -23.58 42.04 3.46
C ASP A 622 -22.45 41.62 2.50
N PHE A 623 -21.27 41.30 3.04
CA PHE A 623 -20.15 40.80 2.25
C PHE A 623 -20.47 39.43 1.63
N THR A 624 -21.02 38.53 2.43
CA THR A 624 -21.38 37.16 2.01
C THR A 624 -22.44 37.17 0.92
N PHE A 625 -23.48 37.98 1.10
CA PHE A 625 -24.56 38.16 0.14
C PHE A 625 -24.05 38.75 -1.17
N SER A 626 -23.23 39.81 -1.09
CA SER A 626 -22.60 40.40 -2.27
C SER A 626 -21.64 39.44 -2.99
N LEU A 627 -20.96 38.55 -2.26
CA LEU A 627 -20.12 37.51 -2.85
C LEU A 627 -20.95 36.50 -3.64
N LEU A 628 -22.05 36.02 -3.06
CA LEU A 628 -22.97 35.09 -3.74
C LEU A 628 -23.55 35.71 -5.01
N ASP A 629 -24.01 36.96 -4.95
CA ASP A 629 -24.50 37.69 -6.12
C ASP A 629 -23.41 37.84 -7.19
N LYS A 630 -22.17 38.12 -6.79
CA LYS A 630 -21.05 38.24 -7.74
C LYS A 630 -20.74 36.91 -8.44
N ILE A 631 -20.83 35.78 -7.73
CA ILE A 631 -20.65 34.44 -8.30
C ILE A 631 -21.76 34.16 -9.31
N GLU A 632 -23.02 34.45 -8.96
CA GLU A 632 -24.18 34.25 -9.84
C GLU A 632 -24.09 35.12 -11.11
N VAL A 633 -23.75 36.41 -10.99
CA VAL A 633 -23.54 37.30 -12.14
C VAL A 633 -22.43 36.77 -13.06
N GLU A 634 -21.34 36.27 -12.48
CA GLU A 634 -20.25 35.68 -13.28
C GLU A 634 -20.67 34.36 -13.94
N ALA A 635 -21.44 33.51 -13.26
CA ALA A 635 -21.99 32.28 -13.83
C ALA A 635 -22.93 32.56 -15.01
N ASN A 636 -23.79 33.59 -14.89
CA ASN A 636 -24.68 34.03 -15.95
C ASN A 636 -23.90 34.57 -17.15
N ARG A 637 -22.90 35.43 -16.92
CA ARG A 637 -22.00 35.94 -17.97
C ARG A 637 -21.29 34.80 -18.72
N ARG A 638 -20.84 33.77 -18.00
CA ARG A 638 -20.20 32.58 -18.59
C ARG A 638 -21.18 31.79 -19.43
N THR A 639 -22.38 31.57 -18.92
CA THR A 639 -23.46 30.88 -19.66
C THR A 639 -23.80 31.61 -20.96
N GLU A 640 -23.91 32.94 -20.93
CA GLU A 640 -24.14 33.75 -22.14
C GLU A 640 -23.03 33.59 -23.18
N LEU A 641 -21.76 33.55 -22.74
CA LEU A 641 -20.62 33.35 -23.63
C LEU A 641 -20.60 31.93 -24.21
N MET A 642 -20.85 30.92 -23.38
CA MET A 642 -20.91 29.52 -23.80
C MET A 642 -22.02 29.27 -24.81
N ASN A 643 -23.21 29.84 -24.59
CA ASN A 643 -24.36 29.72 -25.48
C ASN A 643 -24.10 30.28 -26.89
N ARG A 644 -23.23 31.29 -27.05
CA ARG A 644 -22.86 31.83 -28.37
C ARG A 644 -22.14 30.81 -29.26
N PHE A 645 -21.54 29.79 -28.65
CA PHE A 645 -20.82 28.71 -29.32
C PHE A 645 -21.52 27.35 -29.14
N GLU A 646 -22.77 27.34 -28.67
CA GLU A 646 -23.53 26.11 -28.37
C GLU A 646 -22.79 25.13 -27.42
N ALA A 647 -21.85 25.65 -26.62
CA ALA A 647 -21.05 24.85 -25.69
C ALA A 647 -21.83 24.59 -24.40
N GLN A 648 -21.86 23.34 -23.93
CA GLN A 648 -22.57 22.97 -22.71
C GLN A 648 -21.74 23.15 -21.44
N ASN A 649 -20.41 23.25 -21.58
CA ASN A 649 -19.48 23.35 -20.46
C ASN A 649 -18.19 24.07 -20.87
N LEU A 650 -17.35 24.40 -19.88
CA LEU A 650 -16.08 25.11 -20.10
C LEU A 650 -15.11 24.34 -21.03
N GLU A 651 -15.09 23.00 -20.97
CA GLU A 651 -14.21 22.19 -21.80
C GLU A 651 -14.60 22.31 -23.29
N GLU A 652 -15.89 22.20 -23.60
CA GLU A 652 -16.41 22.42 -24.96
C GLU A 652 -16.17 23.85 -25.43
N TYR A 653 -16.46 24.84 -24.58
CA TYR A 653 -16.28 26.24 -24.93
C TYR A 653 -14.84 26.56 -25.34
N ARG A 654 -13.84 25.98 -24.65
CA ARG A 654 -12.43 26.19 -24.95
C ARG A 654 -11.97 25.56 -26.27
N LYS A 655 -12.74 24.65 -26.87
CA LYS A 655 -12.43 24.11 -28.21
C LYS A 655 -12.59 25.16 -29.32
N HIS A 656 -13.39 26.20 -29.08
CA HIS A 656 -13.65 27.29 -30.02
C HIS A 656 -12.63 28.43 -29.93
N LYS A 657 -11.46 28.21 -29.30
CA LYS A 657 -10.46 29.26 -29.03
C LYS A 657 -9.94 30.01 -30.27
N ASP A 658 -10.00 29.37 -31.43
CA ASP A 658 -9.52 29.90 -32.71
C ASP A 658 -10.65 30.57 -33.53
N GLU A 659 -11.88 30.57 -33.01
CA GLU A 659 -13.05 31.13 -33.71
C GLU A 659 -13.26 32.63 -33.42
N PRO A 660 -13.75 33.42 -34.40
CA PRO A 660 -14.05 34.84 -34.19
C PRO A 660 -15.07 35.08 -33.08
N GLY A 661 -14.81 36.07 -32.23
CA GLY A 661 -15.69 36.42 -31.11
C GLY A 661 -15.48 35.59 -29.84
N TYR A 662 -14.56 34.61 -29.87
CA TYR A 662 -14.16 33.87 -28.69
C TYR A 662 -13.51 34.80 -27.66
N VAL A 663 -13.92 34.64 -26.40
CA VAL A 663 -13.30 35.32 -25.26
C VAL A 663 -12.83 34.25 -24.30
N ASN A 664 -11.54 34.22 -23.99
CA ASN A 664 -11.02 33.24 -23.05
C ASN A 664 -11.61 33.45 -21.64
N ILE A 665 -12.08 32.36 -21.03
CA ILE A 665 -12.66 32.36 -19.68
C ILE A 665 -11.81 31.43 -18.80
N PRO A 666 -11.11 31.96 -17.78
CA PRO A 666 -10.36 31.13 -16.84
C PRO A 666 -11.33 30.30 -15.96
N ARG A 667 -10.92 29.09 -15.60
CA ARG A 667 -11.63 28.30 -14.59
C ARG A 667 -11.56 29.07 -13.26
N LEU A 668 -12.70 29.20 -12.59
CA LEU A 668 -12.79 29.94 -11.33
C LEU A 668 -12.64 29.00 -10.14
N PHE A 669 -11.61 29.23 -9.34
CA PHE A 669 -11.30 28.48 -8.13
C PHE A 669 -11.51 29.36 -6.91
N ILE A 670 -12.56 29.08 -6.14
CA ILE A 670 -12.94 29.86 -4.96
C ILE A 670 -12.48 29.09 -3.72
N VAL A 671 -11.63 29.70 -2.90
CA VAL A 671 -11.15 29.12 -1.64
C VAL A 671 -11.77 29.89 -0.49
N ILE A 672 -12.50 29.18 0.39
CA ILE A 672 -13.24 29.77 1.50
C ILE A 672 -12.75 29.16 2.81
N ASP A 673 -12.13 29.98 3.65
CA ASP A 673 -11.74 29.57 5.00
C ASP A 673 -12.79 29.98 6.04
N GLU A 674 -13.03 29.10 7.01
CA GLU A 674 -14.12 29.15 7.99
C GLU A 674 -15.52 29.24 7.32
N PHE A 675 -15.82 28.23 6.50
CA PHE A 675 -17.06 28.16 5.72
C PHE A 675 -18.36 28.20 6.56
N HIS A 676 -18.34 27.74 7.81
CA HIS A 676 -19.51 27.79 8.70
C HIS A 676 -20.10 29.20 8.84
N GLU A 677 -19.27 30.24 8.79
CA GLU A 677 -19.74 31.63 8.88
C GLU A 677 -20.64 31.98 7.69
N MET A 678 -20.20 31.63 6.48
CA MET A 678 -21.00 31.75 5.27
C MET A 678 -22.31 30.97 5.39
N SER A 679 -22.23 29.70 5.80
CA SER A 679 -23.40 28.83 5.94
C SER A 679 -24.39 29.36 6.98
N GLN A 680 -23.92 29.99 8.06
CA GLN A 680 -24.77 30.56 9.11
C GLN A 680 -25.46 31.84 8.65
N PHE A 681 -24.75 32.79 8.04
CA PHE A 681 -25.36 34.02 7.51
C PHE A 681 -26.40 33.74 6.44
N VAL A 682 -26.15 32.73 5.61
CA VAL A 682 -27.07 32.32 4.55
C VAL A 682 -28.30 31.59 5.12
N SER A 683 -28.16 30.88 6.24
CA SER A 683 -29.29 30.17 6.86
C SER A 683 -30.41 31.07 7.37
N THR A 684 -30.12 32.36 7.61
CA THR A 684 -31.12 33.33 8.07
C THR A 684 -31.95 33.93 6.94
N GLU A 685 -31.47 33.86 5.69
CA GLU A 685 -32.10 34.47 4.51
C GLU A 685 -32.33 33.44 3.40
N MET A 686 -33.58 33.06 3.17
CA MET A 686 -33.95 31.94 2.28
C MET A 686 -33.43 32.12 0.85
N GLU A 687 -33.50 33.34 0.29
CA GLU A 687 -33.00 33.65 -1.06
C GLU A 687 -31.52 33.28 -1.24
N TYR A 688 -30.68 33.65 -0.27
CA TYR A 688 -29.24 33.39 -0.35
C TYR A 688 -28.90 31.92 -0.12
N LYS A 689 -29.77 31.20 0.59
CA LYS A 689 -29.63 29.75 0.76
C LYS A 689 -29.78 29.05 -0.58
N ASP A 690 -30.80 29.40 -1.33
CA ASP A 690 -31.03 28.85 -2.66
C ASP A 690 -29.87 29.19 -3.61
N LYS A 691 -29.34 30.43 -3.55
CA LYS A 691 -28.15 30.83 -4.32
C LYS A 691 -26.93 29.96 -4.01
N LEU A 692 -26.62 29.73 -2.73
CA LEU A 692 -25.49 28.89 -2.32
C LEU A 692 -25.67 27.44 -2.78
N GLU A 693 -26.88 26.88 -2.69
CA GLU A 693 -27.16 25.53 -3.17
C GLU A 693 -27.05 25.40 -4.69
N ASN A 694 -27.49 26.42 -5.45
CA ASN A 694 -27.35 26.46 -6.90
C ASN A 694 -25.88 26.54 -7.33
N ILE A 695 -25.05 27.33 -6.63
CA ILE A 695 -23.60 27.38 -6.87
C ILE A 695 -22.97 25.99 -6.75
N LEU A 696 -23.36 25.22 -5.73
CA LEU A 696 -22.82 23.88 -5.50
C LEU A 696 -23.32 22.84 -6.52
N ARG A 697 -24.50 23.05 -7.10
CA ARG A 697 -25.16 22.05 -7.97
C ARG A 697 -24.95 22.30 -9.46
N GLU A 698 -25.03 23.56 -9.88
CA GLU A 698 -25.20 23.92 -11.29
C GLU A 698 -23.93 24.51 -11.90
N TYR A 699 -23.16 25.29 -11.13
CA TYR A 699 -22.10 26.13 -11.69
C TYR A 699 -20.80 25.41 -12.08
N ARG A 700 -20.79 24.08 -11.95
CA ARG A 700 -19.68 23.22 -12.41
C ARG A 700 -19.45 23.32 -13.92
N ALA A 701 -20.53 23.44 -14.70
CA ALA A 701 -20.47 23.51 -16.16
C ALA A 701 -19.78 24.79 -16.63
N GLN A 702 -20.02 25.90 -15.92
CA GLN A 702 -19.39 27.20 -16.11
C GLN A 702 -17.93 27.24 -15.65
N GLY A 703 -17.42 26.12 -15.12
CA GLY A 703 -16.07 25.98 -14.60
C GLY A 703 -15.86 26.75 -13.29
N ILE A 704 -16.85 26.77 -12.41
CA ILE A 704 -16.74 27.33 -11.06
C ILE A 704 -16.60 26.17 -10.08
N THR A 705 -15.58 26.23 -9.23
CA THR A 705 -15.28 25.19 -8.23
C THR A 705 -14.90 25.84 -6.91
N CYS A 706 -15.28 25.20 -5.80
CA CYS A 706 -15.08 25.72 -4.45
C CYS A 706 -14.27 24.72 -3.62
N LEU A 707 -13.25 25.22 -2.92
CA LEU A 707 -12.59 24.52 -1.83
C LEU A 707 -12.94 25.22 -0.52
N MET A 708 -13.76 24.56 0.28
CA MET A 708 -14.22 25.06 1.57
C MET A 708 -13.37 24.45 2.68
N ALA A 709 -13.09 25.22 3.71
CA ALA A 709 -12.29 24.75 4.84
C ALA A 709 -12.91 25.18 6.17
N ASP A 710 -12.89 24.28 7.14
CA ASP A 710 -13.43 24.51 8.48
C ASP A 710 -12.72 23.65 9.52
N GLN A 711 -12.95 23.95 10.79
CA GLN A 711 -12.47 23.12 11.90
C GLN A 711 -13.22 21.79 11.97
N THR A 712 -14.52 21.86 11.69
CA THR A 712 -15.46 20.73 11.78
C THR A 712 -16.38 20.74 10.55
N PHE A 713 -16.54 19.58 9.92
CA PHE A 713 -17.45 19.32 8.81
C PHE A 713 -18.93 19.42 9.22
N SER A 714 -19.28 18.89 10.40
CA SER A 714 -20.64 18.82 10.94
C SER A 714 -21.27 20.21 11.12
N THR A 715 -20.54 21.12 11.76
CA THR A 715 -20.97 22.53 11.92
C THR A 715 -20.78 23.33 10.63
N GLY A 716 -19.68 23.08 9.91
CA GLY A 716 -19.33 23.72 8.63
C GLY A 716 -20.46 23.71 7.62
N LEU A 717 -21.14 22.57 7.49
CA LEU A 717 -22.22 22.37 6.51
C LEU A 717 -23.61 22.37 7.14
N SER A 718 -23.76 22.82 8.39
CA SER A 718 -25.04 22.73 9.13
C SER A 718 -26.20 23.49 8.47
N GLY A 719 -25.94 24.57 7.73
CA GLY A 719 -26.96 25.34 7.03
C GLY A 719 -27.36 24.82 5.64
N LEU A 720 -26.70 23.77 5.12
CA LEU A 720 -26.95 23.22 3.78
C LEU A 720 -27.89 22.00 3.80
N THR A 721 -28.69 21.83 2.74
CA THR A 721 -29.44 20.58 2.52
C THR A 721 -28.52 19.39 2.19
N SER A 722 -29.00 18.17 2.43
CA SER A 722 -28.27 16.94 2.09
C SER A 722 -27.92 16.86 0.59
N ALA A 723 -28.79 17.37 -0.28
CA ALA A 723 -28.54 17.41 -1.73
C ALA A 723 -27.34 18.30 -2.09
N ALA A 724 -27.17 19.44 -1.42
CA ALA A 724 -26.02 20.32 -1.59
C ALA A 724 -24.74 19.70 -1.02
N LYS A 725 -24.81 19.07 0.16
CA LYS A 725 -23.67 18.35 0.76
C LYS A 725 -23.11 17.25 -0.15
N ASN A 726 -23.98 16.54 -0.87
CA ASN A 726 -23.58 15.48 -1.80
C ASN A 726 -22.78 15.99 -3.02
N GLN A 727 -22.81 17.30 -3.33
CA GLN A 727 -21.99 17.89 -4.40
C GLN A 727 -20.54 18.12 -3.98
N ILE A 728 -20.25 18.01 -2.68
CA ILE A 728 -18.90 18.09 -2.10
C ILE A 728 -18.27 16.70 -2.17
N GLY A 729 -17.77 16.35 -3.35
CA GLY A 729 -17.21 15.03 -3.64
C GLY A 729 -15.79 14.83 -3.07
N LEU A 730 -14.94 15.85 -3.10
CA LEU A 730 -13.60 15.76 -2.49
C LEU A 730 -13.70 16.12 -1.00
N ARG A 731 -13.26 15.21 -0.13
CA ARG A 731 -13.27 15.44 1.31
C ARG A 731 -11.95 15.02 1.92
N ILE A 732 -11.33 15.98 2.61
CA ILE A 732 -10.01 15.85 3.23
C ILE A 732 -10.21 16.03 4.73
N ALA A 733 -9.85 15.01 5.49
CA ALA A 733 -9.93 15.02 6.94
C ALA A 733 -8.53 15.07 7.54
N MET A 734 -8.19 16.19 8.18
CA MET A 734 -6.93 16.38 8.88
C MET A 734 -7.08 15.99 10.36
N ARG A 735 -5.96 15.97 11.08
CA ARG A 735 -5.92 15.71 12.53
C ARG A 735 -6.97 16.57 13.27
N ASN A 736 -7.79 15.93 14.11
CA ASN A 736 -8.74 16.61 14.98
C ASN A 736 -8.81 15.89 16.34
N GLU A 737 -8.04 16.39 17.32
CA GLU A 737 -7.96 15.79 18.67
C GLU A 737 -9.24 15.96 19.48
N ALA A 738 -9.92 17.11 19.31
CA ALA A 738 -11.10 17.44 20.08
C ALA A 738 -12.30 16.56 19.70
N SER A 739 -12.33 16.03 18.47
CA SER A 739 -13.43 15.21 17.98
C SER A 739 -12.96 14.22 16.90
N PRO A 740 -12.41 13.05 17.29
CA PRO A 740 -12.00 12.02 16.33
C PRO A 740 -13.15 11.52 15.43
N GLN A 741 -14.39 11.62 15.91
CA GLN A 741 -15.61 11.30 15.15
C GLN A 741 -15.77 12.22 13.92
N GLU A 742 -15.20 13.42 13.94
CA GLU A 742 -15.29 14.39 12.86
C GLU A 742 -14.60 13.91 11.59
N ILE A 743 -13.51 13.15 11.70
CA ILE A 743 -12.80 12.58 10.54
C ILE A 743 -13.71 11.59 9.82
N LYS A 744 -14.45 10.78 10.58
CA LYS A 744 -15.42 9.83 10.04
C LYS A 744 -16.59 10.54 9.37
N ASP A 745 -17.11 11.60 9.99
CA ASP A 745 -18.24 12.35 9.47
C ASP A 745 -17.86 13.12 8.19
N THR A 746 -16.65 13.69 8.18
CA THR A 746 -16.06 14.34 7.00
C THR A 746 -15.97 13.35 5.85
N LEU A 747 -15.37 12.18 6.08
CA LEU A 747 -15.12 11.22 5.04
C LEU A 747 -16.36 10.39 4.67
N GLU A 748 -17.50 10.47 5.37
CA GLU A 748 -18.67 9.62 5.14
C GLU A 748 -18.30 8.13 5.01
N VAL A 749 -17.61 7.64 6.04
CA VAL A 749 -17.06 6.27 6.04
C VAL A 749 -18.09 5.31 6.62
N ASP A 750 -18.51 4.33 5.83
CA ASP A 750 -19.26 3.17 6.32
C ASP A 750 -18.43 2.38 7.34
N ARG A 751 -19.08 1.64 8.25
CA ARG A 751 -18.36 0.80 9.24
C ARG A 751 -17.37 -0.20 8.59
N ALA A 752 -17.61 -0.57 7.34
CA ALA A 752 -16.78 -1.43 6.49
C ALA A 752 -15.36 -0.89 6.25
N LEU A 753 -15.27 0.38 5.83
CA LEU A 753 -14.03 1.06 5.44
C LEU A 753 -13.27 1.61 6.66
N TYR A 754 -13.94 1.73 7.80
CA TYR A 754 -13.37 2.24 9.05
C TYR A 754 -12.71 1.13 9.87
N SER A 755 -11.65 0.55 9.31
CA SER A 755 -10.89 -0.55 9.95
C SER A 755 -10.18 -0.12 11.24
N ASP A 756 -9.77 -1.12 12.01
CA ASP A 756 -8.99 -0.93 13.23
C ASP A 756 -7.62 -0.29 12.96
N SER A 757 -7.02 -0.61 11.81
CA SER A 757 -5.82 0.05 11.30
C SER A 757 -6.08 1.53 11.01
N MET A 758 -7.21 1.86 10.39
CA MET A 758 -7.59 3.24 10.09
C MET A 758 -7.83 4.06 11.37
N GLN A 759 -8.43 3.46 12.39
CA GLN A 759 -8.61 4.10 13.70
C GLN A 759 -7.27 4.45 14.37
N ARG A 760 -6.31 3.51 14.37
CA ARG A 760 -4.96 3.78 14.90
C ARG A 760 -4.27 4.88 14.13
N THR A 761 -4.39 4.83 12.80
CA THR A 761 -3.86 5.86 11.90
C THR A 761 -4.38 7.23 12.28
N ILE A 762 -5.70 7.36 12.45
CA ILE A 762 -6.36 8.60 12.88
C ILE A 762 -5.82 9.08 14.22
N ALA A 763 -5.63 8.16 15.18
CA ALA A 763 -5.13 8.49 16.52
C ALA A 763 -3.69 9.02 16.49
N ILE A 764 -2.85 8.52 15.58
CA ILE A 764 -1.42 8.89 15.48
C ILE A 764 -1.13 9.95 14.40
N MET A 765 -2.15 10.51 13.75
CA MET A 765 -1.96 11.54 12.71
C MET A 765 -1.17 12.72 13.25
N SER A 766 -0.08 13.06 12.57
CA SER A 766 0.75 14.23 12.86
C SER A 766 0.18 15.50 12.22
N GLN A 767 0.69 16.65 12.65
CA GLN A 767 0.36 17.93 12.03
C GLN A 767 0.74 17.93 10.54
N GLY A 768 -0.16 18.39 9.68
CA GLY A 768 0.03 18.42 8.23
C GLY A 768 -0.28 17.09 7.51
N GLU A 769 -0.61 16.03 8.25
CA GLU A 769 -1.14 14.80 7.66
C GLU A 769 -2.66 14.87 7.51
N PHE A 770 -3.17 14.20 6.48
CA PHE A 770 -4.60 14.12 6.22
C PHE A 770 -4.98 12.77 5.61
N ILE A 771 -6.26 12.41 5.73
CA ILE A 771 -6.85 11.24 5.10
C ILE A 771 -7.86 11.71 4.06
N MET A 772 -7.90 11.04 2.91
CA MET A 772 -8.93 11.26 1.90
C MET A 772 -9.38 9.96 1.25
N LYS A 773 -10.56 9.99 0.64
CA LYS A 773 -11.04 8.90 -0.22
C LYS A 773 -10.29 8.93 -1.55
N VAL A 774 -9.61 7.83 -1.87
CA VAL A 774 -8.96 7.56 -3.14
C VAL A 774 -9.85 6.62 -3.95
N TYR A 775 -10.27 7.08 -5.11
CA TYR A 775 -11.13 6.35 -6.01
C TYR A 775 -10.27 5.53 -6.98
N VAL A 776 -10.22 4.21 -6.78
CA VAL A 776 -9.44 3.28 -7.61
C VAL A 776 -10.26 2.97 -8.87
N ARG A 777 -9.62 3.09 -10.03
CA ARG A 777 -10.23 2.83 -11.34
C ARG A 777 -9.46 1.77 -12.09
N ASN A 778 -10.16 0.92 -12.84
CA ASN A 778 -9.52 -0.09 -13.69
C ASN A 778 -8.86 0.55 -14.94
N ALA A 779 -8.18 -0.27 -15.74
CA ALA A 779 -7.55 0.15 -17.00
C ALA A 779 -8.55 0.74 -18.04
N LYS A 780 -9.86 0.52 -17.86
CA LYS A 780 -10.93 1.10 -18.70
C LYS A 780 -11.48 2.43 -18.12
N GLY A 781 -10.96 2.90 -16.99
CA GLY A 781 -11.38 4.12 -16.31
C GLY A 781 -12.64 3.98 -15.44
N GLU A 782 -13.19 2.77 -15.33
CA GLU A 782 -14.37 2.49 -14.51
C GLU A 782 -13.96 2.46 -13.03
N LEU A 783 -14.79 3.06 -12.18
CA LEU A 783 -14.58 3.02 -10.73
C LEU A 783 -14.72 1.58 -10.24
N THR A 784 -13.65 1.03 -9.67
CA THR A 784 -13.62 -0.33 -9.14
C THR A 784 -13.69 -0.38 -7.63
N ASP A 785 -13.06 0.59 -6.95
CA ASP A 785 -13.03 0.61 -5.48
C ASP A 785 -12.82 2.02 -4.92
N ILE A 786 -13.04 2.17 -3.61
CA ILE A 786 -12.78 3.40 -2.84
C ILE A 786 -11.96 3.03 -1.61
N LYS A 787 -10.73 3.54 -1.53
CA LYS A 787 -9.82 3.35 -0.39
C LYS A 787 -9.70 4.62 0.43
N LEU A 788 -9.42 4.47 1.72
CA LEU A 788 -8.99 5.57 2.57
C LEU A 788 -7.47 5.50 2.69
N GLU A 789 -6.79 6.57 2.31
CA GLU A 789 -5.34 6.65 2.38
C GLU A 789 -4.91 7.88 3.17
N LYS A 790 -3.82 7.73 3.94
CA LYS A 790 -3.15 8.81 4.66
C LYS A 790 -2.10 9.44 3.75
N PHE A 791 -2.06 10.76 3.72
CA PHE A 791 -1.10 11.55 2.97
C PHE A 791 -0.42 12.58 3.86
N LYS A 792 0.81 12.91 3.49
CA LYS A 792 1.58 13.99 4.09
C LYS A 792 1.46 15.22 3.20
N GLY A 793 0.71 16.23 3.65
CA GLY A 793 0.54 17.47 2.90
C GLY A 793 1.88 18.14 2.61
N LEU A 794 2.03 18.71 1.41
CA LEU A 794 3.18 19.54 1.09
C LEU A 794 3.16 20.77 1.99
N PHE A 795 4.34 21.17 2.44
CA PHE A 795 4.52 22.20 3.44
C PHE A 795 5.12 23.47 2.82
N THR A 796 4.48 24.60 3.11
CA THR A 796 4.98 25.95 2.81
C THR A 796 5.13 26.74 4.09
N LYS A 797 6.24 27.47 4.27
CA LYS A 797 6.34 28.48 5.33
C LYS A 797 5.64 29.76 4.89
N GLY A 798 5.13 30.54 5.85
CA GLY A 798 4.54 31.85 5.55
C GLY A 798 5.48 32.77 4.78
N ASP A 799 6.79 32.67 5.03
CA ASP A 799 7.82 33.44 4.33
C ASP A 799 8.04 33.01 2.87
N ASP A 800 7.60 31.81 2.47
CA ASP A 800 7.76 31.29 1.09
C ASP A 800 6.76 31.95 0.12
N ILE A 801 5.63 32.48 0.63
CA ILE A 801 4.58 33.11 -0.18
C ILE A 801 5.14 34.31 -0.96
N ALA A 802 5.90 35.18 -0.32
CA ALA A 802 6.38 36.43 -0.92
C ALA A 802 7.42 36.22 -2.05
N PRO A 803 8.43 35.33 -1.91
CA PRO A 803 9.32 34.93 -2.99
C PRO A 803 8.60 34.29 -4.17
N ILE A 804 7.73 33.29 -3.94
CA ILE A 804 7.00 32.59 -5.01
C ILE A 804 6.13 33.58 -5.77
N SER A 805 5.38 34.42 -5.06
CA SER A 805 4.52 35.42 -5.70
C SER A 805 5.31 36.47 -6.49
N LYS A 806 6.52 36.84 -6.03
CA LYS A 806 7.43 37.72 -6.78
C LYS A 806 7.89 37.04 -8.08
N ALA A 807 8.25 35.76 -8.02
CA ALA A 807 8.66 34.99 -9.19
C ALA A 807 7.54 34.88 -10.22
N LEU A 808 6.32 34.52 -9.79
CA LEU A 808 5.14 34.43 -10.66
C LEU A 808 4.80 35.76 -11.35
N ARG A 809 4.87 36.87 -10.61
CA ARG A 809 4.68 38.21 -11.19
C ARG A 809 5.74 38.56 -12.24
N SER A 810 6.98 38.15 -12.01
CA SER A 810 8.07 38.37 -12.96
C SER A 810 7.89 37.51 -14.21
N LEU A 811 7.47 36.25 -14.04
CA LEU A 811 7.25 35.28 -15.11
C LEU A 811 6.15 35.76 -16.07
N TYR A 812 5.03 36.24 -15.53
CA TYR A 812 3.87 36.65 -16.32
C TYR A 812 3.78 38.16 -16.56
N LYS A 813 4.88 38.91 -16.36
CA LYS A 813 4.88 40.37 -16.47
C LYS A 813 4.41 40.80 -17.87
N GLY A 814 3.35 41.61 -17.94
CA GLY A 814 2.78 42.14 -19.19
C GLY A 814 1.80 41.19 -19.90
N GLN A 815 1.60 39.97 -19.42
CA GLN A 815 0.68 38.99 -20.01
C GLN A 815 -0.71 38.97 -19.35
N TYR A 816 -0.89 39.69 -18.23
CA TYR A 816 -2.14 39.73 -17.47
C TYR A 816 -2.47 41.14 -17.00
N GLN A 817 -3.76 41.44 -16.82
CA GLN A 817 -4.23 42.72 -16.29
C GLN A 817 -4.19 42.78 -14.75
N LYS A 818 -3.79 43.94 -14.23
CA LYS A 818 -3.77 44.33 -12.81
C LYS A 818 -5.17 44.75 -12.37
N GLY A 819 -5.95 43.83 -11.81
CA GLY A 819 -7.18 44.16 -11.08
C GLY A 819 -7.35 43.19 -9.93
N LEU A 820 -6.89 43.57 -8.73
CA LEU A 820 -7.22 42.85 -7.50
C LEU A 820 -8.39 43.58 -6.84
N LEU A 821 -9.52 42.91 -6.72
CA LEU A 821 -10.59 43.36 -5.84
C LEU A 821 -10.28 42.93 -4.41
N TYR A 822 -9.96 43.90 -3.55
CA TYR A 822 -9.64 43.65 -2.15
C TYR A 822 -10.65 44.32 -1.23
N VAL A 823 -11.38 43.50 -0.47
CA VAL A 823 -12.39 43.94 0.49
C VAL A 823 -11.94 43.58 1.89
N ASN A 824 -11.81 44.58 2.76
CA ASN A 824 -11.54 44.39 4.19
C ASN A 824 -12.31 45.43 4.98
N THR A 825 -13.20 44.97 5.87
CA THR A 825 -14.08 45.83 6.66
C THR A 825 -13.44 46.39 7.94
N LYS A 826 -12.14 46.15 8.18
CA LYS A 826 -11.38 46.72 9.30
C LYS A 826 -10.30 47.70 8.87
N GLU A 827 -9.94 47.72 7.59
CA GLU A 827 -8.87 48.57 7.08
C GLU A 827 -9.48 49.86 6.50
N GLN A 828 -9.39 50.96 7.24
CA GLN A 828 -9.70 52.28 6.68
C GLN A 828 -8.65 52.65 5.63
N VAL A 829 -9.11 53.21 4.51
CA VAL A 829 -8.25 53.69 3.41
C VAL A 829 -8.42 55.18 3.22
N SER A 830 -7.38 55.86 2.73
CA SER A 830 -7.53 57.24 2.27
C SER A 830 -8.25 57.27 0.92
N TRP A 831 -8.90 58.38 0.61
CA TRP A 831 -9.48 58.64 -0.72
C TRP A 831 -8.44 58.44 -1.84
N ASP A 832 -8.84 57.71 -2.89
CA ASP A 832 -8.13 57.52 -4.15
C ASP A 832 -9.17 57.61 -5.27
N ASP A 833 -8.96 58.50 -6.26
CA ASP A 833 -9.89 58.70 -7.39
C ASP A 833 -10.13 57.41 -8.19
N ALA A 834 -9.23 56.43 -8.12
CA ALA A 834 -9.42 55.13 -8.73
C ALA A 834 -10.65 54.38 -8.19
N GLU A 835 -11.02 54.54 -6.91
CA GLU A 835 -12.18 53.86 -6.32
C GLU A 835 -13.52 54.44 -6.83
N PRO A 836 -13.78 55.77 -6.78
CA PRO A 836 -14.93 56.39 -7.45
C PRO A 836 -15.00 56.10 -8.95
N MET A 837 -13.87 56.19 -9.67
CA MET A 837 -13.83 55.88 -11.10
C MET A 837 -14.22 54.43 -11.38
N ALA A 838 -13.77 53.48 -10.56
CA ALA A 838 -14.16 52.09 -10.67
C ALA A 838 -15.66 51.89 -10.42
N LEU A 839 -16.24 52.57 -9.40
CA LEU A 839 -17.67 52.50 -9.15
C LEU A 839 -18.48 53.06 -10.32
N ASP A 840 -18.06 54.19 -10.89
CA ASP A 840 -18.74 54.85 -12.01
C ASP A 840 -18.74 54.01 -13.29
N GLY A 841 -17.66 53.26 -13.52
CA GLY A 841 -17.58 52.31 -14.63
C GLY A 841 -18.52 51.12 -14.48
N ILE A 842 -18.83 50.71 -13.24
CA ILE A 842 -19.73 49.59 -12.93
C ILE A 842 -21.19 50.05 -12.89
N GLU A 843 -21.45 51.17 -12.21
CA GLU A 843 -22.77 51.73 -11.96
C GLU A 843 -22.87 53.13 -12.57
N PRO A 844 -23.20 53.28 -13.86
CA PRO A 844 -23.31 54.60 -14.47
C PRO A 844 -24.41 55.43 -13.80
N LEU A 845 -24.06 56.66 -13.42
CA LEU A 845 -24.97 57.59 -12.74
C LEU A 845 -26.08 58.04 -13.68
N ARG A 846 -27.33 57.89 -13.25
CA ARG A 846 -28.52 58.31 -14.03
C ARG A 846 -28.84 59.78 -13.77
N TYR A 847 -28.86 60.59 -14.82
CA TYR A 847 -29.35 61.97 -14.74
C TYR A 847 -30.85 61.98 -14.36
N PRO A 848 -31.34 62.87 -13.47
CA PRO A 848 -30.68 64.03 -12.84
C PRO A 848 -30.12 63.78 -11.42
N ASN A 849 -29.72 62.55 -11.10
CA ASN A 849 -29.18 62.21 -9.79
C ASN A 849 -27.73 62.69 -9.67
N ILE A 850 -27.32 63.00 -8.44
CA ILE A 850 -25.93 63.23 -8.05
C ILE A 850 -25.41 62.05 -7.22
N ARG A 851 -24.09 61.83 -7.20
CA ARG A 851 -23.47 60.77 -6.41
C ARG A 851 -22.44 61.30 -5.44
N MET A 852 -22.54 60.89 -4.18
CA MET A 852 -21.53 61.12 -3.15
C MET A 852 -20.81 59.81 -2.82
N TYR A 853 -19.48 59.84 -2.71
CA TYR A 853 -18.67 58.68 -2.37
C TYR A 853 -18.28 58.80 -0.90
N LEU A 854 -18.88 57.98 -0.06
CA LEU A 854 -18.81 58.16 1.39
C LEU A 854 -17.69 57.39 2.05
N GLY A 855 -17.08 56.43 1.35
CA GLY A 855 -16.07 55.55 1.93
C GLY A 855 -16.07 54.17 1.27
N ARG A 856 -15.47 53.17 1.92
CA ARG A 856 -15.52 51.79 1.47
C ARG A 856 -16.83 51.11 1.84
N SER A 857 -17.30 50.25 0.93
CA SER A 857 -18.46 49.39 1.16
C SER A 857 -18.05 48.15 1.97
N ALA A 858 -18.98 47.63 2.78
CA ALA A 858 -18.85 46.29 3.36
C ALA A 858 -19.14 45.15 2.36
N THR A 859 -19.42 45.49 1.09
CA THR A 859 -19.73 44.57 -0.01
C THR A 859 -18.54 44.46 -0.98
N LEU A 860 -18.71 43.72 -2.08
CA LEU A 860 -17.71 43.66 -3.16
C LEU A 860 -17.64 44.94 -4.02
N ARG A 861 -18.40 45.99 -3.69
CA ARG A 861 -18.31 47.29 -4.36
C ARG A 861 -17.00 48.00 -4.01
N PRO A 862 -16.35 48.70 -4.95
CA PRO A 862 -15.07 49.39 -4.71
C PRO A 862 -15.20 50.47 -3.63
N CYS A 863 -16.32 51.20 -3.64
CA CYS A 863 -16.66 52.17 -2.61
C CYS A 863 -18.19 52.28 -2.44
N PHE A 864 -18.63 53.00 -1.42
CA PHE A 864 -20.02 53.28 -1.12
C PHE A 864 -20.43 54.58 -1.82
N GLY A 865 -21.13 54.46 -2.95
CA GLY A 865 -21.78 55.57 -3.64
C GLY A 865 -23.21 55.77 -3.15
N LEU A 866 -23.52 57.00 -2.72
CA LEU A 866 -24.85 57.46 -2.36
C LEU A 866 -25.42 58.29 -3.51
N ASP A 867 -26.44 57.78 -4.19
CA ASP A 867 -27.17 58.52 -5.21
C ASP A 867 -28.29 59.34 -4.58
N MET A 868 -28.30 60.64 -4.84
CA MET A 868 -29.36 61.55 -4.41
C MET A 868 -30.10 62.13 -5.61
N GLY A 869 -31.41 61.93 -5.64
CA GLY A 869 -32.31 62.40 -6.69
C GLY A 869 -32.72 63.87 -6.52
N ARG A 870 -33.89 64.20 -7.05
CA ARG A 870 -34.55 65.52 -6.92
C ARG A 870 -35.91 65.45 -6.21
N GLN A 871 -36.13 64.41 -5.40
CA GLN A 871 -37.31 64.30 -4.55
C GLN A 871 -37.15 65.19 -3.29
N PRO A 872 -38.24 65.71 -2.71
CA PRO A 872 -38.23 66.62 -1.55
C PRO A 872 -37.33 66.22 -0.37
N ASP A 873 -37.17 64.94 -0.13
CA ASP A 873 -36.53 64.35 1.04
C ASP A 873 -35.09 63.86 0.78
N GLU A 874 -34.53 64.10 -0.42
CA GLU A 874 -33.19 63.65 -0.86
C GLU A 874 -32.05 64.47 -0.21
N ASN A 875 -32.11 64.58 1.12
CA ASN A 875 -31.13 65.22 1.98
C ASN A 875 -30.46 64.18 2.89
N LEU A 876 -29.26 64.50 3.35
CA LEU A 876 -28.44 63.64 4.19
C LEU A 876 -28.28 64.24 5.60
N ALA A 877 -28.55 63.42 6.63
CA ALA A 877 -28.24 63.76 8.01
C ALA A 877 -27.16 62.82 8.58
N ILE A 878 -26.15 63.39 9.23
CA ILE A 878 -25.04 62.70 9.88
C ILE A 878 -25.15 62.97 11.38
N VAL A 879 -25.28 61.92 12.19
CA VAL A 879 -25.56 62.09 13.63
C VAL A 879 -24.67 61.18 14.51
N GLY A 880 -24.12 61.74 15.59
CA GLY A 880 -23.42 60.99 16.66
C GLY A 880 -21.90 60.89 16.49
N GLY A 881 -21.25 59.99 17.24
CA GLY A 881 -19.81 59.75 17.15
C GLY A 881 -18.93 60.90 17.64
N THR A 882 -17.63 60.87 17.29
CA THR A 882 -16.68 61.95 17.61
C THR A 882 -16.61 62.98 16.48
N ALA A 883 -16.15 64.20 16.78
CA ALA A 883 -15.88 65.22 15.77
C ALA A 883 -14.96 64.68 14.65
N TYR A 884 -13.94 63.89 15.01
CA TYR A 884 -13.04 63.23 14.06
C TYR A 884 -13.78 62.32 13.07
N GLN A 885 -14.67 61.43 13.54
CA GLN A 885 -15.41 60.51 12.68
C GLN A 885 -16.37 61.24 11.73
N ARG A 886 -17.05 62.27 12.22
CA ARG A 886 -17.93 63.09 11.39
C ARG A 886 -17.14 63.89 10.37
N TRP A 887 -15.94 64.35 10.73
CA TRP A 887 -15.03 65.02 9.81
C TRP A 887 -14.52 64.10 8.69
N GLU A 888 -14.15 62.85 8.99
CA GLU A 888 -13.78 61.85 7.95
C GLU A 888 -14.87 61.70 6.88
N LEU A 889 -16.13 61.61 7.32
CA LEU A 889 -17.27 61.48 6.41
C LEU A 889 -17.57 62.78 5.65
N LEU A 890 -17.60 63.92 6.32
CA LEU A 890 -17.80 65.23 5.67
C LEU A 890 -16.69 65.53 4.67
N SER A 891 -15.44 65.20 5.00
CA SER A 891 -14.31 65.31 4.07
C SER A 891 -14.52 64.46 2.82
N SER A 892 -15.06 63.25 2.97
CA SER A 892 -15.42 62.39 1.84
C SER A 892 -16.50 63.00 0.95
N ILE A 893 -17.51 63.65 1.54
CA ILE A 893 -18.57 64.36 0.82
C ILE A 893 -18.02 65.58 0.06
N MET A 894 -17.17 66.38 0.71
CA MET A 894 -16.53 67.54 0.09
C MET A 894 -15.59 67.11 -1.06
N LYS A 895 -14.82 66.04 -0.88
CA LYS A 895 -14.00 65.44 -1.96
C LYS A 895 -14.86 64.92 -3.11
N SER A 896 -16.03 64.35 -2.82
CA SER A 896 -16.99 63.96 -3.86
C SER A 896 -17.46 65.15 -4.69
N CYS A 897 -17.69 66.31 -4.06
CA CYS A 897 -18.02 67.56 -4.75
C CYS A 897 -16.87 68.01 -5.65
N LYS A 898 -15.61 67.89 -5.20
CA LYS A 898 -14.41 68.15 -6.02
C LYS A 898 -14.35 67.24 -7.25
N TYR A 899 -14.49 65.93 -7.04
CA TYR A 899 -14.36 64.91 -8.09
C TYR A 899 -15.44 65.05 -9.17
N ARG A 900 -16.69 65.37 -8.79
CA ARG A 900 -17.81 65.56 -9.73
C ARG A 900 -18.05 67.01 -10.16
N ASN A 901 -17.25 67.96 -9.65
CA ASN A 901 -17.40 69.39 -9.89
C ASN A 901 -18.80 69.93 -9.51
N TYR A 902 -19.31 69.52 -8.34
CA TYR A 902 -20.55 70.07 -7.77
C TYR A 902 -20.27 71.36 -7.02
N LYS A 903 -21.21 72.32 -7.08
CA LYS A 903 -21.10 73.57 -6.32
C LYS A 903 -21.34 73.31 -4.84
N LEU A 904 -20.43 73.78 -3.98
CA LEU A 904 -20.45 73.49 -2.56
C LEU A 904 -20.63 74.78 -1.75
N LEU A 905 -21.61 74.79 -0.85
CA LEU A 905 -21.85 75.86 0.11
C LEU A 905 -21.73 75.27 1.51
N VAL A 906 -20.76 75.73 2.31
CA VAL A 906 -20.53 75.24 3.67
C VAL A 906 -20.91 76.31 4.68
N PHE A 907 -21.93 76.02 5.47
CA PHE A 907 -22.44 76.85 6.56
C PHE A 907 -21.91 76.29 7.88
N MET A 908 -20.97 76.99 8.52
CA MET A 908 -20.32 76.53 9.74
C MET A 908 -20.70 77.41 10.93
N ALA A 909 -21.35 76.80 11.94
CA ALA A 909 -21.82 77.51 13.12
C ALA A 909 -20.68 77.80 14.10
N GLU A 910 -20.73 78.99 14.70
CA GLU A 910 -19.83 79.37 15.79
C GLU A 910 -20.02 78.38 16.96
N PHE A 911 -18.92 77.97 17.60
CA PHE A 911 -18.90 77.00 18.71
C PHE A 911 -19.28 75.54 18.39
N SER A 912 -19.42 75.15 17.13
CA SER A 912 -19.48 73.71 16.79
C SER A 912 -18.16 73.00 17.13
N ASP A 913 -18.22 71.73 17.52
CA ASP A 913 -17.00 70.98 17.87
C ASP A 913 -16.08 70.75 16.66
N LEU A 914 -16.65 70.60 15.46
CA LEU A 914 -15.91 70.60 14.20
C LEU A 914 -15.20 71.94 13.90
N MET A 915 -15.81 73.08 14.26
CA MET A 915 -15.15 74.39 14.15
C MET A 915 -13.97 74.50 15.14
N SER A 916 -14.14 74.03 16.38
CA SER A 916 -13.05 74.00 17.36
C SER A 916 -11.86 73.15 16.89
N ASP A 917 -12.14 71.95 16.40
CA ASP A 917 -11.12 70.93 16.22
C ASP A 917 -10.55 70.87 14.78
N PHE A 918 -11.33 71.27 13.77
CA PHE A 918 -10.99 71.08 12.34
C PHE A 918 -11.17 72.32 11.45
N ALA A 919 -11.40 73.51 11.98
CA ALA A 919 -11.54 74.73 11.16
C ALA A 919 -10.41 74.96 10.13
N PRO A 920 -9.11 74.76 10.45
CA PRO A 920 -8.05 74.90 9.46
C PRO A 920 -8.19 73.92 8.28
N ASP A 921 -8.60 72.68 8.56
CA ASP A 921 -8.78 71.64 7.55
C ASP A 921 -10.02 71.91 6.68
N ILE A 922 -11.12 72.38 7.29
CA ILE A 922 -12.35 72.79 6.58
C ILE A 922 -12.06 73.93 5.61
N ARG A 923 -11.41 75.00 6.09
CA ARG A 923 -11.03 76.15 5.25
C ARG A 923 -10.13 75.73 4.09
N ARG A 924 -9.11 74.89 4.35
CA ARG A 924 -8.22 74.36 3.32
C ARG A 924 -9.01 73.59 2.26
N MET A 925 -9.92 72.71 2.65
CA MET A 925 -10.67 71.89 1.70
C MET A 925 -11.66 72.72 0.87
N CYS A 926 -12.29 73.75 1.45
CA CYS A 926 -13.11 74.69 0.68
C CYS A 926 -12.27 75.45 -0.38
N GLN A 927 -11.03 75.84 -0.06
CA GLN A 927 -10.14 76.51 -1.03
C GLN A 927 -9.72 75.59 -2.18
N GLU A 928 -9.64 74.29 -1.95
CA GLU A 928 -9.28 73.30 -2.97
C GLU A 928 -10.43 72.94 -3.93
N ILE A 929 -11.68 73.23 -3.56
CA ILE A 929 -12.87 72.85 -4.33
C ILE A 929 -13.28 74.04 -5.21
N PRO A 930 -13.28 73.90 -6.54
CA PRO A 930 -13.69 74.98 -7.44
C PRO A 930 -15.12 75.45 -7.15
N GLY A 931 -15.28 76.75 -6.89
CA GLY A 931 -16.60 77.36 -6.65
C GLY A 931 -17.22 77.04 -5.28
N ALA A 932 -16.45 76.50 -4.33
CA ALA A 932 -16.92 76.36 -2.96
C ALA A 932 -16.94 77.70 -2.20
N GLU A 933 -17.99 77.92 -1.42
CA GLU A 933 -18.14 79.11 -0.56
C GLU A 933 -18.29 78.66 0.90
N LEU A 934 -17.52 79.25 1.81
CA LEU A 934 -17.57 78.99 3.25
C LEU A 934 -18.18 80.20 3.96
N MET A 935 -19.16 79.97 4.82
CA MET A 935 -19.86 80.97 5.62
C MET A 935 -19.65 80.67 7.09
N GLU A 936 -18.96 81.57 7.79
CA GLU A 936 -18.56 81.41 9.20
C GLU A 936 -19.32 82.36 10.13
N THR A 937 -20.01 83.36 9.59
CA THR A 937 -20.79 84.35 10.38
C THR A 937 -22.28 84.30 10.05
N LEU A 938 -23.14 84.64 11.01
CA LEU A 938 -24.60 84.67 10.80
C LEU A 938 -25.02 85.67 9.71
N GLU A 939 -24.27 86.75 9.49
CA GLU A 939 -24.50 87.69 8.39
C GLU A 939 -24.31 87.03 7.02
N GLU A 940 -23.21 86.30 6.84
CA GLU A 940 -22.93 85.53 5.62
C GLU A 940 -23.99 84.43 5.39
N TRP A 941 -24.39 83.74 6.47
CA TRP A 941 -25.46 82.76 6.43
C TRP A 941 -26.77 83.40 5.93
N CYS A 942 -27.21 84.49 6.55
CA CYS A 942 -28.46 85.17 6.18
C CYS A 942 -28.44 85.65 4.72
N ALA A 943 -27.36 86.27 4.27
CA ALA A 943 -27.22 86.76 2.90
C ALA A 943 -27.29 85.62 1.87
N LYS A 944 -26.59 84.51 2.12
CA LYS A 944 -26.58 83.37 1.20
C LYS A 944 -27.89 82.59 1.23
N LEU A 945 -28.45 82.34 2.42
CA LEU A 945 -29.73 81.67 2.57
C LEU A 945 -30.85 82.45 1.87
N ASP A 946 -30.86 83.79 1.96
CA ASP A 946 -31.84 84.60 1.24
C ASP A 946 -31.76 84.40 -0.28
N THR A 947 -30.54 84.36 -0.81
CA THR A 947 -30.29 84.08 -2.23
C THR A 947 -30.82 82.70 -2.63
N LEU A 948 -30.58 81.67 -1.81
CA LEU A 948 -31.08 80.31 -2.04
C LEU A 948 -32.61 80.22 -1.92
N GLY A 949 -33.21 80.93 -0.97
CA GLY A 949 -34.65 81.01 -0.79
C GLY A 949 -35.35 81.58 -2.03
N ASN A 950 -34.81 82.68 -2.58
CA ASN A 950 -35.30 83.30 -3.81
C ASN A 950 -35.18 82.36 -5.01
N LEU A 951 -34.09 81.59 -5.14
CA LEU A 951 -33.94 80.60 -6.22
C LEU A 951 -35.03 79.52 -6.17
N ILE A 952 -35.42 79.07 -4.97
CA ILE A 952 -36.51 78.11 -4.78
C ILE A 952 -37.86 78.75 -5.11
N ASP A 953 -38.10 79.99 -4.69
CA ASP A 953 -39.33 80.73 -4.98
C ASP A 953 -39.55 80.97 -6.47
N GLU A 954 -38.48 81.32 -7.18
CA GLU A 954 -38.49 81.51 -8.63
C GLU A 954 -38.61 80.19 -9.42
N ARG A 955 -38.54 79.03 -8.75
CA ARG A 955 -38.56 77.68 -9.34
C ARG A 955 -37.54 77.51 -10.48
N LYS A 956 -36.41 78.20 -10.39
CA LYS A 956 -35.34 78.08 -11.40
C LYS A 956 -34.63 76.75 -11.21
N ASN A 957 -34.49 76.01 -12.29
CA ASN A 957 -33.70 74.79 -12.29
C ASN A 957 -32.22 75.20 -12.20
N THR A 958 -31.60 75.03 -11.04
CA THR A 958 -30.21 75.44 -10.83
C THR A 958 -29.25 74.32 -11.23
N GLU A 959 -27.97 74.68 -11.34
CA GLU A 959 -26.87 73.72 -11.20
C GLU A 959 -27.03 72.93 -9.89
N ASP A 960 -26.43 71.75 -9.80
CA ASP A 960 -26.52 70.93 -8.59
C ASP A 960 -25.67 71.59 -7.48
N ILE A 961 -26.36 72.11 -6.45
CA ILE A 961 -25.78 72.81 -5.30
C ILE A 961 -25.87 71.91 -4.08
N ILE A 962 -24.76 71.75 -3.38
CA ILE A 962 -24.67 70.99 -2.12
C ILE A 962 -24.49 71.97 -0.97
N CYS A 963 -25.46 72.02 -0.07
CA CYS A 963 -25.40 72.84 1.14
C CYS A 963 -25.02 71.95 2.32
N VAL A 964 -23.83 72.14 2.87
CA VAL A 964 -23.35 71.44 4.07
C VAL A 964 -23.55 72.35 5.28
N PHE A 965 -24.35 71.93 6.25
CA PHE A 965 -24.58 72.62 7.51
C PHE A 965 -23.83 71.89 8.64
N ILE A 966 -22.85 72.58 9.24
CA ILE A 966 -22.05 72.10 10.37
C ILE A 966 -22.54 72.82 11.64
N GLY A 967 -22.99 72.05 12.63
CA GLY A 967 -23.55 72.61 13.87
C GLY A 967 -24.91 73.31 13.69
N LEU A 968 -25.77 72.77 12.82
CA LEU A 968 -27.09 73.35 12.54
C LEU A 968 -27.95 73.49 13.80
N GLU A 969 -27.80 72.58 14.76
CA GLU A 969 -28.47 72.62 16.06
C GLU A 969 -28.10 73.82 16.92
N ILE A 970 -26.90 74.39 16.72
CA ILE A 970 -26.43 75.59 17.40
C ILE A 970 -26.97 76.81 16.67
N ALA A 971 -26.73 76.89 15.35
CA ALA A 971 -27.17 78.01 14.52
C ALA A 971 -28.70 78.17 14.53
N ASN A 972 -29.47 77.08 14.58
CA ASN A 972 -30.93 77.16 14.63
C ASN A 972 -31.44 77.86 15.90
N VAL A 973 -30.76 77.67 17.05
CA VAL A 973 -31.10 78.37 18.30
C VAL A 973 -30.78 79.86 18.17
N GLU A 974 -29.64 80.22 17.57
CA GLU A 974 -29.23 81.61 17.39
C GLU A 974 -30.11 82.35 16.38
N LEU A 975 -30.35 81.76 15.20
CA LEU A 975 -31.23 82.30 14.17
C LEU A 975 -32.67 82.49 14.66
N SER A 976 -33.18 81.57 15.49
CA SER A 976 -34.54 81.69 16.06
C SER A 976 -34.71 82.85 17.04
N ARG A 977 -33.62 83.44 17.54
CA ARG A 977 -33.64 84.62 18.42
C ARG A 977 -33.61 85.94 17.63
N LEU A 978 -33.28 85.89 16.35
CA LEU A 978 -33.22 87.07 15.49
C LEU A 978 -34.63 87.47 15.04
N PRO A 979 -34.86 88.75 14.70
CA PRO A 979 -36.15 89.20 14.18
C PRO A 979 -36.40 88.61 12.78
N ASP A 980 -37.67 88.42 12.41
CA ASP A 980 -38.03 88.06 11.04
C ASP A 980 -37.64 89.16 10.06
N LYS A 981 -37.44 88.82 8.78
CA LYS A 981 -37.01 89.75 7.72
C LYS A 981 -37.92 90.98 7.55
N THR A 982 -39.17 90.92 8.04
CA THR A 982 -40.15 92.01 8.03
C THR A 982 -40.27 92.76 9.37
N GLY A 983 -39.37 92.53 10.34
CA GLY A 983 -39.27 93.29 11.59
C GLY A 983 -40.21 92.86 12.73
N ASN A 984 -40.90 91.72 12.62
CA ASN A 984 -41.76 91.22 13.71
C ASN A 984 -41.04 90.13 14.52
N CYS A 985 -40.90 90.33 15.83
CA CYS A 985 -40.54 89.27 16.77
C CYS A 985 -41.79 88.44 17.10
N SER A 986 -41.90 87.22 16.60
CA SER A 986 -42.85 86.25 17.16
C SER A 986 -42.31 85.73 18.49
N GLY A 987 -42.92 86.17 19.58
CA GLY A 987 -42.40 86.01 20.94
C GLY A 987 -42.35 84.58 21.49
N GLY A 988 -41.57 84.45 22.57
CA GLY A 988 -41.75 83.35 23.52
C GLY A 988 -40.51 82.83 24.25
N SER A 989 -39.72 83.66 24.94
CA SER A 989 -39.08 83.28 26.22
C SER A 989 -38.42 84.49 26.87
N ARG A 990 -38.75 84.74 28.15
CA ARG A 990 -38.12 85.78 28.99
C ARG A 990 -36.61 85.57 29.04
N SER A 991 -35.87 86.61 28.68
CA SER A 991 -34.42 86.66 28.86
C SER A 991 -34.06 86.64 30.36
N PHE A 992 -33.16 85.74 30.72
CA PHE A 992 -32.52 85.64 32.03
C PHE A 992 -31.73 86.92 32.41
N LEU A 993 -31.35 87.73 31.41
CA LEU A 993 -30.58 88.97 31.59
C LEU A 993 -31.41 90.12 32.17
N ASP A 994 -32.74 90.12 32.01
CA ASP A 994 -33.64 91.11 32.65
C ASP A 994 -33.77 90.92 34.18
N THR A 995 -33.32 89.77 34.70
CA THR A 995 -33.30 89.51 36.16
C THR A 995 -31.98 90.00 36.78
N ILE A 996 -30.93 90.19 35.97
CA ILE A 996 -29.60 90.60 36.43
C ILE A 996 -29.45 92.13 36.44
N SER A 997 -30.24 92.86 35.65
CA SER A 997 -30.24 94.33 35.65
C SER A 997 -30.90 94.98 36.88
N LYS A 998 -31.52 94.21 37.78
CA LYS A 998 -32.04 94.70 39.07
C LYS A 998 -30.99 94.85 40.18
N TYR A 999 -29.74 94.45 39.94
CA TYR A 999 -28.65 94.49 40.93
C TYR A 999 -27.48 95.42 40.58
N ALA A 1000 -27.60 96.25 39.54
CA ALA A 1000 -26.59 97.26 39.23
C ALA A 1000 -27.13 98.68 39.51
N THR A 1001 -26.61 99.30 40.57
CA THR A 1001 -26.75 100.74 40.85
C THR A 1001 -26.21 101.59 39.69
N PRO A 1002 -26.87 102.72 39.34
CA PRO A 1002 -26.47 103.55 38.21
C PRO A 1002 -25.39 104.57 38.60
N VAL A 1003 -24.40 104.78 37.73
CA VAL A 1003 -23.57 105.99 37.72
C VAL A 1003 -23.73 106.66 36.36
N GLY A 1004 -24.48 107.77 36.38
CA GLY A 1004 -24.22 109.00 35.65
C GLY A 1004 -24.24 109.01 34.11
N GLY A 1005 -25.05 109.92 33.55
CA GLY A 1005 -24.72 110.59 32.29
C GLY A 1005 -25.82 110.55 31.24
N SER A 1006 -26.53 111.66 31.13
CA SER A 1006 -27.44 112.06 30.06
C SER A 1006 -26.82 112.04 28.66
N GLU A 1007 -27.58 111.68 27.64
CA GLU A 1007 -28.10 112.63 26.62
C GLU A 1007 -29.00 111.90 25.60
N ALA A 1008 -30.05 112.59 25.17
CA ALA A 1008 -30.97 112.14 24.13
C ALA A 1008 -30.36 112.38 22.74
N VAL A 1009 -30.49 111.40 21.84
CA VAL A 1009 -30.23 111.56 20.40
C VAL A 1009 -31.46 111.07 19.62
N GLU A 1010 -31.88 111.91 18.67
CA GLU A 1010 -32.95 111.74 17.69
C GLU A 1010 -32.74 110.55 16.72
N PRO A 1011 -33.79 110.10 15.99
CA PRO A 1011 -33.83 108.78 15.38
C PRO A 1011 -33.01 108.71 14.08
N VAL A 1012 -32.14 107.70 14.00
CA VAL A 1012 -31.45 107.32 12.77
C VAL A 1012 -32.32 106.29 12.02
N GLN A 1013 -32.49 106.52 10.71
CA GLN A 1013 -33.11 105.57 9.79
C GLN A 1013 -32.35 104.23 9.84
N GLU A 1014 -33.04 103.15 10.23
CA GLU A 1014 -32.44 101.81 10.31
C GLU A 1014 -32.11 101.28 8.91
N GLU A 1015 -30.82 100.99 8.66
CA GLU A 1015 -30.39 100.08 7.59
C GLU A 1015 -31.11 98.72 7.76
N PRO A 1016 -31.42 98.00 6.67
CA PRO A 1016 -31.98 96.66 6.79
C PRO A 1016 -31.06 95.80 7.65
N ASN A 1017 -31.61 95.22 8.72
CA ASN A 1017 -30.87 94.34 9.63
C ASN A 1017 -30.10 93.29 8.81
N LYS A 1018 -28.77 93.29 8.91
CA LYS A 1018 -27.88 92.37 8.19
C LYS A 1018 -28.10 90.90 8.60
N THR A 1019 -28.74 90.67 9.74
CA THR A 1019 -29.10 89.34 10.27
C THR A 1019 -30.61 89.26 10.52
N PHE A 1020 -31.21 88.13 10.15
CA PHE A 1020 -32.65 87.86 10.35
C PHE A 1020 -32.88 86.38 10.66
N ASN A 1021 -34.08 86.04 11.12
CA ASN A 1021 -34.47 84.65 11.36
C ASN A 1021 -34.58 83.87 10.03
N ALA A 1022 -33.49 83.19 9.66
CA ALA A 1022 -33.43 82.39 8.43
C ALA A 1022 -33.95 80.95 8.60
N THR A 1023 -34.43 80.56 9.80
CA THR A 1023 -34.95 79.20 10.04
C THR A 1023 -36.07 78.76 9.09
N PRO A 1024 -37.01 79.63 8.64
CA PRO A 1024 -38.03 79.23 7.65
C PRO A 1024 -37.43 78.93 6.26
N ILE A 1025 -36.33 79.58 5.90
CA ILE A 1025 -35.63 79.33 4.64
C ILE A 1025 -34.91 77.98 4.70
N ILE A 1026 -34.30 77.66 5.84
CA ILE A 1026 -33.66 76.36 6.06
C ILE A 1026 -34.72 75.24 5.99
N ASP A 1027 -35.85 75.38 6.67
CA ASP A 1027 -36.99 74.44 6.56
C ASP A 1027 -37.43 74.25 5.09
N LYS A 1028 -37.45 75.33 4.31
CA LYS A 1028 -37.80 75.31 2.89
C LYS A 1028 -36.75 74.61 2.02
N LEU A 1029 -35.46 74.81 2.31
CA LEU A 1029 -34.35 74.14 1.64
C LEU A 1029 -34.45 72.62 1.83
N PHE A 1030 -34.64 72.16 3.07
CA PHE A 1030 -34.78 70.73 3.36
C PHE A 1030 -36.09 70.15 2.80
N SER A 1031 -37.20 70.89 2.77
CA SER A 1031 -38.48 70.36 2.27
C SER A 1031 -38.66 70.41 0.76
N SER A 1032 -37.97 71.31 0.05
CA SER A 1032 -38.24 71.55 -1.38
C SER A 1032 -37.03 71.93 -2.23
N GLY A 1033 -35.86 72.15 -1.62
CA GLY A 1033 -34.63 72.52 -2.32
C GLY A 1033 -34.20 71.47 -3.35
N ALA A 1034 -34.32 70.18 -3.00
CA ALA A 1034 -33.88 69.08 -3.86
C ALA A 1034 -34.59 69.05 -5.22
N ARG A 1035 -35.86 69.48 -5.30
CA ARG A 1035 -36.60 69.62 -6.56
C ARG A 1035 -35.94 70.61 -7.53
N ASN A 1036 -35.28 71.63 -6.99
CA ASN A 1036 -34.63 72.68 -7.75
C ASN A 1036 -33.14 72.42 -7.98
N GLY A 1037 -32.60 71.28 -7.49
CA GLY A 1037 -31.18 70.92 -7.61
C GLY A 1037 -30.34 71.17 -6.36
N ILE A 1038 -30.93 71.68 -5.27
CA ILE A 1038 -30.23 72.01 -4.02
C ILE A 1038 -30.38 70.85 -3.03
N ARG A 1039 -29.31 70.11 -2.70
CA ARG A 1039 -29.34 69.04 -1.69
C ARG A 1039 -28.66 69.50 -0.41
N CYS A 1040 -29.27 69.22 0.72
CA CYS A 1040 -28.74 69.59 2.02
C CYS A 1040 -28.07 68.39 2.71
N VAL A 1041 -26.92 68.63 3.30
CA VAL A 1041 -26.20 67.73 4.20
C VAL A 1041 -26.13 68.42 5.55
N THR A 1042 -26.64 67.82 6.62
CA THR A 1042 -26.49 68.35 7.97
C THR A 1042 -25.69 67.38 8.81
N GLU A 1043 -24.79 67.93 9.60
CA GLU A 1043 -24.05 67.21 10.63
C GLU A 1043 -24.54 67.68 12.00
N VAL A 1044 -24.75 66.73 12.93
CA VAL A 1044 -25.12 67.00 14.32
C VAL A 1044 -24.40 66.06 15.29
N SER A 1045 -23.82 66.63 16.34
CA SER A 1045 -23.08 65.90 17.36
C SER A 1045 -23.96 64.96 18.20
N VAL A 1046 -25.14 65.43 18.65
CA VAL A 1046 -26.03 64.70 19.57
C VAL A 1046 -27.44 64.62 19.01
N TYR A 1047 -27.95 63.39 18.83
CA TYR A 1047 -29.30 63.15 18.30
C TYR A 1047 -30.41 63.93 19.03
N ARG A 1048 -30.35 64.05 20.37
CA ARG A 1048 -31.35 64.80 21.16
C ARG A 1048 -31.39 66.30 20.87
N GLN A 1049 -30.30 66.87 20.35
CA GLN A 1049 -30.28 68.26 19.89
C GLN A 1049 -30.89 68.34 18.48
N PHE A 1050 -30.57 67.39 17.60
CA PHE A 1050 -31.20 67.27 16.29
C PHE A 1050 -32.72 67.07 16.38
N SER A 1051 -33.19 66.25 17.33
CA SER A 1051 -34.62 66.00 17.53
C SER A 1051 -35.42 67.23 17.96
N LYS A 1052 -34.76 68.31 18.42
CA LYS A 1052 -35.44 69.59 18.67
C LYS A 1052 -35.74 70.35 17.37
N ILE A 1053 -35.05 70.01 16.28
CA ILE A 1053 -35.28 70.53 14.93
C ILE A 1053 -36.23 69.58 14.18
N LEU A 1054 -37.41 69.36 14.76
CA LEU A 1054 -38.32 68.26 14.39
C LEU A 1054 -38.62 68.19 12.88
N LYS A 1055 -38.79 69.33 12.21
CA LYS A 1055 -39.11 69.37 10.78
C LYS A 1055 -38.00 68.80 9.90
N ILE A 1056 -36.74 69.14 10.18
CA ILE A 1056 -35.60 68.76 9.32
C ILE A 1056 -35.29 67.27 9.44
N LYS A 1057 -35.41 66.70 10.64
CA LYS A 1057 -35.16 65.28 10.90
C LYS A 1057 -35.94 64.36 9.95
N ASP A 1058 -37.20 64.70 9.70
CA ASP A 1058 -38.10 63.89 8.88
C ASP A 1058 -38.00 64.23 7.37
N MET A 1059 -37.26 65.30 7.02
CA MET A 1059 -36.96 65.72 5.64
C MET A 1059 -35.64 65.16 5.10
N CYS A 1060 -34.91 64.38 5.90
CA CYS A 1060 -33.71 63.67 5.47
C CYS A 1060 -34.01 62.18 5.27
N ARG A 1061 -34.12 61.77 4.01
CA ARG A 1061 -34.24 60.36 3.61
C ARG A 1061 -32.98 59.58 3.97
N HIS A 1062 -31.82 60.15 3.70
CA HIS A 1062 -30.53 59.52 3.94
C HIS A 1062 -30.04 59.84 5.34
N LYS A 1063 -29.78 58.79 6.12
CA LYS A 1063 -29.39 58.92 7.53
C LYS A 1063 -28.12 58.13 7.78
N VAL A 1064 -27.07 58.82 8.23
CA VAL A 1064 -25.84 58.21 8.70
C VAL A 1064 -25.73 58.37 10.21
N ALA A 1065 -25.51 57.26 10.89
CA ALA A 1065 -25.37 57.19 12.34
C ALA A 1065 -23.97 56.69 12.72
N PHE A 1066 -23.32 57.41 13.62
CA PHE A 1066 -22.15 56.96 14.36
C PHE A 1066 -22.55 56.51 15.78
N SER A 1067 -21.56 56.21 16.64
CA SER A 1067 -21.81 55.67 17.99
C SER A 1067 -22.80 56.55 18.78
N MET A 1068 -23.90 55.94 19.22
CA MET A 1068 -24.99 56.58 19.99
C MET A 1068 -25.69 55.54 20.90
N SER A 1069 -26.58 56.02 21.78
CA SER A 1069 -27.33 55.12 22.68
C SER A 1069 -28.32 54.23 21.91
N ALA A 1070 -28.73 53.09 22.48
CA ALA A 1070 -29.69 52.16 21.87
C ALA A 1070 -31.01 52.87 21.52
N ASP A 1071 -31.47 53.72 22.43
CA ASP A 1071 -32.73 54.48 22.30
C ASP A 1071 -32.62 55.54 21.20
N ASP A 1072 -31.51 56.29 21.16
CA ASP A 1072 -31.28 57.30 20.12
C ASP A 1072 -31.15 56.63 18.73
N CYS A 1073 -30.48 55.48 18.66
CA CYS A 1073 -30.35 54.68 17.44
C CYS A 1073 -31.71 54.18 16.93
N LEU A 1074 -32.54 53.63 17.82
CA LEU A 1074 -33.90 53.21 17.51
C LEU A 1074 -34.75 54.40 17.01
N MET A 1075 -34.65 55.55 17.66
CA MET A 1075 -35.42 56.76 17.30
C MET A 1075 -34.98 57.40 15.99
N TYR A 1076 -33.71 57.22 15.61
CA TYR A 1076 -33.12 57.81 14.40
C TYR A 1076 -33.22 56.90 13.17
N LEU A 1077 -32.78 55.65 13.30
CA LEU A 1077 -32.72 54.65 12.23
C LEU A 1077 -33.92 53.67 12.22
N GLY A 1078 -34.75 53.65 13.27
CA GLY A 1078 -35.92 52.77 13.36
C GLY A 1078 -35.64 51.36 13.91
N ASN A 1079 -34.40 51.03 14.32
CA ASN A 1079 -34.06 49.72 14.86
C ASN A 1079 -32.83 49.77 15.80
N SER A 1080 -32.97 49.23 17.01
CA SER A 1080 -31.95 49.26 18.07
C SER A 1080 -30.79 48.27 17.86
N ASN A 1081 -30.97 47.21 17.06
CA ASN A 1081 -29.94 46.18 16.83
C ASN A 1081 -28.70 46.74 16.12
N PHE A 1082 -28.82 47.88 15.44
CA PHE A 1082 -27.71 48.54 14.76
C PHE A 1082 -26.67 49.11 15.72
N GLN A 1083 -27.01 49.39 16.98
CA GLN A 1083 -26.06 49.88 17.98
C GLN A 1083 -24.84 48.94 18.15
N LYS A 1084 -25.08 47.61 18.18
CA LYS A 1084 -24.01 46.60 18.32
C LYS A 1084 -23.05 46.57 17.12
N ASN A 1085 -23.49 47.11 15.99
CA ASN A 1085 -22.78 47.11 14.72
C ASN A 1085 -21.98 48.39 14.46
N ILE A 1086 -22.17 49.44 15.26
CA ILE A 1086 -21.67 50.79 14.97
C ILE A 1086 -20.18 50.95 15.31
N GLY A 1087 -19.62 50.42 16.41
CA GLY A 1087 -18.15 50.37 16.63
C GLY A 1087 -17.37 51.63 16.20
N GLN A 1088 -16.32 51.47 15.38
CA GLN A 1088 -15.62 52.57 14.67
C GLN A 1088 -16.25 52.96 13.32
N ASN A 1089 -17.29 52.24 12.88
CA ASN A 1089 -17.88 52.35 11.54
C ASN A 1089 -19.13 53.24 11.57
N ALA A 1090 -19.55 53.69 10.39
CA ALA A 1090 -20.82 54.37 10.21
C ALA A 1090 -21.90 53.37 9.78
N VAL A 1091 -23.15 53.64 10.15
CA VAL A 1091 -24.30 52.91 9.64
C VAL A 1091 -25.14 53.86 8.81
N TYR A 1092 -25.41 53.49 7.56
CA TYR A 1092 -26.27 54.22 6.64
C TYR A 1092 -27.66 53.57 6.60
N GLY A 1093 -28.72 54.37 6.67
CA GLY A 1093 -30.10 53.96 6.44
C GLY A 1093 -30.79 54.82 5.39
N ASP A 1094 -31.55 54.16 4.49
CA ASP A 1094 -32.39 54.81 3.47
C ASP A 1094 -33.87 54.83 3.89
N GLY A 1095 -34.24 55.67 4.85
CA GLY A 1095 -35.65 55.87 5.21
C GLY A 1095 -36.43 54.65 5.74
N GLY A 1096 -35.74 53.60 6.23
CA GLY A 1096 -36.35 52.48 6.97
C GLY A 1096 -36.43 51.13 6.26
N LYS A 1097 -35.85 50.97 5.07
CA LYS A 1097 -35.90 49.69 4.30
C LYS A 1097 -34.60 48.89 4.29
N GLU A 1098 -33.45 49.56 4.30
CA GLU A 1098 -32.14 48.91 4.13
C GLU A 1098 -31.11 49.67 4.95
N VAL A 1099 -30.31 48.93 5.72
CA VAL A 1099 -29.28 49.50 6.59
C VAL A 1099 -27.94 48.86 6.28
N LYS A 1100 -26.97 49.69 5.86
CA LYS A 1100 -25.66 49.25 5.36
C LYS A 1100 -24.54 49.73 6.27
N LYS A 1101 -23.52 48.89 6.45
CA LYS A 1101 -22.27 49.31 7.09
C LYS A 1101 -21.42 50.12 6.10
N LEU A 1102 -20.97 51.27 6.56
CA LEU A 1102 -20.12 52.21 5.83
C LEU A 1102 -18.81 52.40 6.61
N LEU A 1103 -17.68 52.34 5.91
CA LEU A 1103 -16.36 52.70 6.44
C LEU A 1103 -15.91 54.01 5.77
N PRO A 1104 -16.03 55.17 6.44
CA PRO A 1104 -15.57 56.44 5.89
C PRO A 1104 -14.10 56.42 5.48
N TYR A 1105 -13.72 57.27 4.53
CA TYR A 1105 -12.31 57.42 4.17
C TYR A 1105 -11.52 58.07 5.29
N LYS A 1106 -10.30 57.58 5.51
CA LYS A 1106 -9.38 58.16 6.47
C LYS A 1106 -8.89 59.53 5.99
N LEU A 1107 -8.75 60.47 6.92
CA LEU A 1107 -8.06 61.74 6.68
C LEU A 1107 -6.58 61.49 6.37
N GLN A 1108 -6.03 62.21 5.39
CA GLN A 1108 -4.63 62.12 4.98
C GLN A 1108 -3.77 63.12 5.75
#